data_AF-A0A8H6JCL5-F1
#
_entry.id   AF-A0A8H6JCL5-F1
#
_cell.length_a   1.000
_cell.length_b   1.000
_cell.length_c   1.000
_cell.angle_alpha   90.00
_cell.angle_beta   90.00
_cell.angle_gamma   90.00
#
_symmetry.space_group_name_H-M   'P 1'
#
loop_
_entity.id
_entity.type
_entity.pdbx_description
1 polymer ?
#
loop_
_entity_poly.entity_id
_entity_poly.type
_entity_poly.pdbx_seq_one_letter_code
_entity_poly.pdbx_strand_id
1 'polypeptide(L)'
;MSKRACDGCRRRKVKCDAKSPTCSNCSMSELTCEYTVPAKKRGPPFKIDKLNDRSRDKSSKDKRVTRATVARQGAIERPLIEVAVDTGPVPVSEAANHVSHPVEQISKHTSSTFSEARDELLSAIGRFLLSTPLDEVLSHCIDLYMQWDFPLGPVVCEPMLRRTVPLVVTILKGESEITGVSGPNHPAPDLQTMRAFALVTAACAFVSSGLPATMFPAGNELAWPFLRASRETLRLYQDRDVELPDSSSIIVRYFHSNALHALGKTRVSWHVMGEALRLVQEMRLYDESSFAGLDWPEAHLRRNAFWHLYIGDKSASILNGVPISLHQICLDGPITTTFDPDLACDLMDPSRDAAFEDRLRVGFHLCFRLWYAASEMLVDLNVLSRLQQRRYGPDAALHPPGVDDSDLRTCVVQSYFDFMSILHECPDWIRDPPSAAADAPDDIAARFRSLCFYNQKANLFVTFHALRLVLVSRFAGQGLPDFLGLTSDPAMLALRKVEIASDLVDVVADLPFEALQANGEPCVEKLRQVGVALLEIMHSVRNEAIAARARTLFGTLLDILARLNSRTYINTTFPLAVDNAKMAETRTFSNPIVPGFAPDPSVVFVHGVFYLATSSFHVFPGIPIYASTDLQEWKHISNAINRKEQLSLARASTAVMPLDTGNVMVASAGLFAPTIRYHEGIFYIVCTNAIRGDGGRLSLDNFYVSTDDIWSGSWSDPIHFPFAGIDPSIFFDNDGKTYIQGCWMVDRLRQPSCTIKQLEIDIGTGEVLQEAREIWGGFARYDTEGPHVYKRDGWYYLLVAEGGTFEHHLLSIGRSRSIWGPYESCPANPIMTADRKPEEYIQNIGHGELFQGHNGTWWAAVLGVRSEEGGPPLGRETFLTGVDWPEGGWPVVQQPRMEFSRSLPGPVGGGEMKASPDGVGYVYIRDHDPERYDFRGKGEDKFYTLRPSAAGLSAQSITATFVGKRQRSLDASASVTLDLTGGPHSKPVKAGLALYKDGLRHVSLAYDFAAAQLVYDVTTTSKEKCQTASIPLDSRPKAISFRVSTSAKEYRFSYRVADTKEWVEAGSAQVADLVAREMTGPIFGIFAHTNDSETTGQQVTFTKFTLEGQKNLIW
;
A
#
# COMPACT_ATOMS: atom_id res chain seq x y z
N MET A 1 -41.19 13.74 32.68
CA MET A 1 -41.55 13.70 31.24
C MET A 1 -40.47 12.93 30.49
N SER A 2 -40.80 12.12 29.48
CA SER A 2 -39.79 11.35 28.75
C SER A 2 -38.89 12.29 27.93
N LYS A 3 -37.57 12.00 27.89
CA LYS A 3 -36.56 12.78 27.17
C LYS A 3 -36.68 12.60 25.65
N ARG A 4 -37.77 13.10 25.08
CA ARG A 4 -37.98 13.18 23.64
C ARG A 4 -37.53 14.55 23.15
N ALA A 5 -36.97 14.62 21.95
CA ALA A 5 -36.78 15.90 21.25
C ALA A 5 -38.14 16.50 20.81
N CYS A 6 -38.25 17.82 20.87
CA CYS A 6 -39.35 18.53 20.21
C CYS A 6 -39.30 18.31 18.71
N ASP A 7 -40.43 18.47 18.03
CA ASP A 7 -40.56 18.12 16.62
C ASP A 7 -39.74 19.03 15.70
N GLY A 8 -39.52 20.30 16.08
CA GLY A 8 -38.61 21.21 15.38
C GLY A 8 -37.15 20.71 15.39
N CYS A 9 -36.62 20.39 16.57
CA CYS A 9 -35.27 19.81 16.69
C CYS A 9 -35.18 18.43 16.02
N ARG A 10 -36.23 17.60 16.12
CA ARG A 10 -36.29 16.27 15.51
C ARG A 10 -36.26 16.32 13.98
N ARG A 11 -37.00 17.25 13.34
CA ARG A 11 -36.95 17.45 11.88
C ARG A 11 -35.57 17.92 11.43
N ARG A 12 -34.96 18.85 12.18
CA ARG A 12 -33.60 19.37 11.94
C ARG A 12 -32.48 18.39 12.34
N LYS A 13 -32.79 17.22 12.90
CA LYS A 13 -31.84 16.24 13.46
C LYS A 13 -30.86 16.80 14.50
N VAL A 14 -31.19 17.92 15.16
CA VAL A 14 -30.34 18.55 16.19
C VAL A 14 -30.74 18.11 17.62
N LYS A 15 -29.77 18.14 18.53
CA LYS A 15 -29.98 17.77 19.94
C LYS A 15 -30.95 18.75 20.61
N CYS A 16 -32.02 18.23 21.21
CA CYS A 16 -33.00 19.03 21.95
C CYS A 16 -32.69 18.96 23.44
N ASP A 17 -32.52 20.12 24.10
CA ASP A 17 -32.33 20.19 25.56
C ASP A 17 -33.65 20.10 26.35
N ALA A 18 -34.79 20.17 25.66
CA ALA A 18 -36.15 19.97 26.20
C ALA A 18 -36.52 20.90 27.37
N LYS A 19 -35.96 22.11 27.39
CA LYS A 19 -36.43 23.20 28.28
C LYS A 19 -37.84 23.64 27.88
N SER A 20 -38.63 24.04 28.89
CA SER A 20 -39.97 24.58 28.75
C SER A 20 -39.96 26.09 29.05
N PRO A 21 -40.69 26.94 28.32
CA PRO A 21 -41.65 26.62 27.25
C PRO A 21 -41.00 26.28 25.90
N THR A 22 -39.76 26.70 25.67
CA THR A 22 -39.04 26.53 24.39
C THR A 22 -37.63 26.01 24.63
N CYS A 23 -37.21 25.02 23.83
CA CYS A 23 -35.86 24.46 23.89
C CYS A 23 -34.85 25.44 23.26
N SER A 24 -33.58 25.40 23.69
CA SER A 24 -32.59 26.44 23.32
C SER A 24 -32.36 26.52 21.79
N ASN A 25 -32.34 25.37 21.10
CA ASN A 25 -32.16 25.28 19.64
C ASN A 25 -33.41 25.70 18.83
N CYS A 26 -34.60 25.69 19.44
CA CYS A 26 -35.78 26.31 18.85
C CYS A 26 -35.75 27.84 19.06
N SER A 27 -35.38 28.29 20.26
CA SER A 27 -35.27 29.72 20.59
C SER A 27 -34.23 30.46 19.75
N MET A 28 -33.05 29.88 19.53
CA MET A 28 -31.99 30.47 18.70
C MET A 28 -32.29 30.44 17.19
N SER A 29 -33.40 29.83 16.77
CA SER A 29 -33.82 29.77 15.36
C SER A 29 -35.25 30.26 15.16
N GLU A 30 -35.83 30.95 16.17
CA GLU A 30 -37.18 31.52 16.15
C GLU A 30 -38.30 30.51 15.77
N LEU A 31 -38.11 29.23 16.10
CA LEU A 31 -39.05 28.14 15.80
C LEU A 31 -39.91 27.75 17.00
N THR A 32 -41.20 27.49 16.77
CA THR A 32 -42.12 26.98 17.79
C THR A 32 -41.69 25.59 18.29
N CYS A 33 -41.63 25.41 19.61
CA CYS A 33 -41.13 24.19 20.25
C CYS A 33 -42.27 23.24 20.66
N GLU A 34 -42.67 22.36 19.75
CA GLU A 34 -43.86 21.50 19.92
C GLU A 34 -43.55 19.99 19.99
N TYR A 35 -44.51 19.19 20.47
CA TYR A 35 -44.38 17.75 20.73
C TYR A 35 -45.57 16.94 20.17
N THR A 36 -46.06 17.31 18.98
CA THR A 36 -47.31 16.82 18.36
C THR A 36 -47.22 15.43 17.73
N VAL A 37 -46.07 15.04 17.16
CA VAL A 37 -45.94 13.73 16.48
C VAL A 37 -46.04 12.58 17.51
N PRO A 38 -46.66 11.41 17.24
CA PRO A 38 -46.63 10.29 18.19
C PRO A 38 -45.27 9.56 18.26
N ALA A 39 -44.99 8.89 19.39
CA ALA A 39 -43.83 8.00 19.53
C ALA A 39 -44.18 6.56 19.10
N LYS A 40 -43.49 6.00 18.10
CA LYS A 40 -43.64 4.59 17.71
C LYS A 40 -43.09 3.66 18.81
N LYS A 41 -43.89 2.70 19.28
CA LYS A 41 -43.45 1.61 20.16
C LYS A 41 -42.77 0.52 19.32
N ARG A 42 -41.63 -0.03 19.78
CA ARG A 42 -41.07 -1.29 19.26
C ARG A 42 -41.84 -2.47 19.88
N GLY A 43 -42.09 -3.52 19.09
CA GLY A 43 -42.81 -4.73 19.53
C GLY A 43 -41.91 -5.75 20.26
N PRO A 44 -42.49 -6.74 20.96
CA PRO A 44 -41.75 -7.80 21.67
C PRO A 44 -41.24 -8.91 20.71
N PRO A 45 -40.25 -9.72 21.13
CA PRO A 45 -39.62 -10.74 20.28
C PRO A 45 -40.47 -12.02 20.15
N PHE A 46 -40.40 -12.67 18.99
CA PHE A 46 -41.14 -13.89 18.67
C PHE A 46 -40.46 -15.18 19.16
N LYS A 47 -41.27 -16.16 19.57
CA LYS A 47 -40.90 -17.58 19.71
C LYS A 47 -41.49 -18.38 18.53
N ILE A 48 -40.83 -19.48 18.18
CA ILE A 48 -41.30 -20.45 17.17
C ILE A 48 -42.04 -21.59 17.88
N ASP A 49 -43.22 -21.96 17.39
CA ASP A 49 -43.78 -23.31 17.59
C ASP A 49 -44.77 -23.71 16.47
N LYS A 50 -45.12 -25.01 16.41
CA LYS A 50 -45.61 -25.71 15.20
C LYS A 50 -47.12 -25.69 14.89
N LEU A 51 -47.42 -25.79 13.58
CA LEU A 51 -48.56 -26.52 12.93
C LEU A 51 -50.03 -26.18 13.28
N ASN A 52 -50.81 -25.63 12.32
CA ASN A 52 -51.71 -26.44 11.43
C ASN A 52 -52.68 -25.60 10.54
N ASP A 53 -52.80 -26.06 9.29
CA ASP A 53 -53.97 -26.08 8.37
C ASP A 53 -55.25 -25.26 8.66
N ARG A 54 -55.66 -24.37 7.72
CA ARG A 54 -56.95 -24.47 6.97
C ARG A 54 -57.33 -23.29 6.04
N SER A 55 -57.45 -23.61 4.74
CA SER A 55 -58.50 -23.22 3.77
C SER A 55 -59.01 -21.77 3.54
N ARG A 56 -59.07 -21.44 2.23
CA ARG A 56 -60.22 -20.88 1.45
C ARG A 56 -60.36 -19.38 1.09
N ASP A 57 -60.25 -19.16 -0.23
CA ASP A 57 -61.18 -18.47 -1.16
C ASP A 57 -61.23 -16.91 -1.31
N LYS A 58 -60.81 -16.49 -2.52
CA LYS A 58 -61.55 -15.65 -3.50
C LYS A 58 -61.86 -14.15 -3.24
N SER A 59 -61.12 -13.33 -4.01
CA SER A 59 -61.58 -12.72 -5.28
C SER A 59 -61.83 -11.20 -5.40
N SER A 60 -61.38 -10.70 -6.56
CA SER A 60 -62.09 -9.82 -7.51
C SER A 60 -61.70 -8.32 -7.64
N LYS A 61 -61.15 -8.03 -8.83
CA LYS A 61 -61.55 -6.98 -9.80
C LYS A 61 -61.09 -5.51 -9.64
N ASP A 62 -60.18 -5.16 -10.55
CA ASP A 62 -60.29 -4.11 -11.58
C ASP A 62 -60.67 -2.66 -11.19
N LYS A 63 -59.81 -1.73 -11.63
CA LYS A 63 -60.15 -0.82 -12.75
C LYS A 63 -58.94 -0.11 -13.36
N ARG A 64 -58.74 -0.29 -14.68
CA ARG A 64 -57.92 0.59 -15.53
C ARG A 64 -58.70 1.87 -15.89
N VAL A 65 -57.98 2.98 -16.05
CA VAL A 65 -58.40 4.14 -16.86
C VAL A 65 -57.29 4.43 -17.86
N THR A 66 -57.68 4.74 -19.10
CA THR A 66 -56.81 4.84 -20.28
C THR A 66 -56.53 6.29 -20.69
N ARG A 67 -55.40 6.55 -21.36
CA ARG A 67 -55.27 7.67 -22.31
C ARG A 67 -54.30 7.34 -23.46
N ALA A 68 -54.63 7.83 -24.65
CA ALA A 68 -53.97 7.57 -25.95
C ALA A 68 -52.61 8.28 -26.08
N THR A 69 -51.57 7.68 -26.70
CA THR A 69 -51.25 7.67 -28.17
C THR A 69 -51.22 9.08 -28.79
N VAL A 70 -50.14 9.57 -29.43
CA VAL A 70 -49.42 9.14 -30.66
C VAL A 70 -47.99 9.79 -30.60
N ALA A 71 -46.87 9.34 -31.19
CA ALA A 71 -46.61 8.54 -32.40
C ALA A 71 -45.52 7.43 -32.22
N ARG A 72 -44.60 7.28 -33.19
CA ARG A 72 -43.44 6.36 -33.26
C ARG A 72 -42.33 6.91 -34.18
N GLN A 73 -41.08 6.56 -33.89
CA GLN A 73 -40.14 6.04 -34.90
C GLN A 73 -39.03 5.19 -34.22
N GLY A 74 -38.67 4.05 -34.81
CA GLY A 74 -37.34 3.44 -34.65
C GLY A 74 -37.06 2.46 -33.49
N ALA A 75 -37.74 2.52 -32.34
CA ALA A 75 -37.43 1.60 -31.23
C ALA A 75 -38.29 0.33 -31.23
N ILE A 76 -37.65 -0.84 -31.09
CA ILE A 76 -38.33 -2.09 -30.71
C ILE A 76 -38.66 -1.96 -29.21
N GLU A 77 -39.94 -1.87 -28.88
CA GLU A 77 -40.41 -1.91 -27.48
C GLU A 77 -40.08 -3.29 -26.89
N ARG A 78 -38.94 -3.40 -26.17
CA ARG A 78 -38.62 -4.57 -25.35
C ARG A 78 -39.75 -4.77 -24.33
N PRO A 79 -40.25 -6.00 -24.12
CA PRO A 79 -41.29 -6.23 -23.13
C PRO A 79 -40.77 -5.87 -21.73
N LEU A 80 -41.47 -4.94 -21.07
CA LEU A 80 -41.31 -4.71 -19.63
C LEU A 80 -41.75 -5.99 -18.91
N ILE A 81 -40.78 -6.85 -18.58
CA ILE A 81 -41.02 -7.99 -17.70
C ILE A 81 -41.33 -7.42 -16.31
N GLU A 82 -42.62 -7.31 -15.99
CA GLU A 82 -43.07 -7.17 -14.60
C GLU A 82 -42.71 -8.44 -13.83
N VAL A 83 -41.42 -8.55 -13.45
CA VAL A 83 -41.02 -9.45 -12.38
C VAL A 83 -41.69 -8.92 -11.14
N ALA A 84 -42.79 -9.56 -10.73
CA ALA A 84 -43.32 -9.43 -9.40
C ALA A 84 -42.25 -9.93 -8.42
N VAL A 85 -41.37 -9.01 -8.01
CA VAL A 85 -40.41 -9.25 -6.94
C VAL A 85 -41.26 -9.41 -5.68
N ASP A 86 -41.30 -10.63 -5.16
CA ASP A 86 -41.88 -10.87 -3.84
C ASP A 86 -41.06 -10.10 -2.81
N THR A 87 -41.58 -8.94 -2.38
CA THR A 87 -40.93 -8.06 -1.40
C THR A 87 -41.09 -8.57 0.04
N GLY A 88 -41.12 -9.89 0.22
CA GLY A 88 -40.91 -10.56 1.49
C GLY A 88 -39.45 -10.37 1.95
N PRO A 89 -39.20 -9.91 3.19
CA PRO A 89 -37.85 -9.56 3.62
C PRO A 89 -36.98 -10.81 3.86
N VAL A 90 -36.09 -11.10 2.90
CA VAL A 90 -34.86 -11.86 3.18
C VAL A 90 -34.04 -11.05 4.22
N PRO A 91 -33.42 -11.66 5.25
CA PRO A 91 -32.98 -10.91 6.42
C PRO A 91 -31.79 -10.00 6.11
N VAL A 92 -32.06 -8.71 5.95
CA VAL A 92 -31.02 -7.67 5.99
C VAL A 92 -30.58 -7.51 7.44
N SER A 93 -29.53 -8.22 7.85
CA SER A 93 -28.90 -8.03 9.16
C SER A 93 -28.10 -6.72 9.18
N GLU A 94 -28.82 -5.62 9.34
CA GLU A 94 -28.38 -4.28 9.79
C GLU A 94 -27.00 -3.79 9.32
N ALA A 95 -26.68 -3.95 8.04
CA ALA A 95 -25.63 -3.19 7.34
C ALA A 95 -26.09 -1.74 7.02
N ALA A 96 -26.59 -1.04 8.05
CA ALA A 96 -27.12 0.32 7.96
C ALA A 96 -26.91 1.13 9.26
N ASN A 97 -25.84 0.83 10.02
CA ASN A 97 -25.38 1.70 11.08
C ASN A 97 -24.50 2.80 10.50
N HIS A 98 -25.11 3.98 10.39
CA HIS A 98 -24.49 5.30 10.30
C HIS A 98 -22.95 5.33 10.40
N VAL A 99 -22.29 5.32 9.23
CA VAL A 99 -21.01 6.03 9.11
C VAL A 99 -21.33 7.52 9.19
N SER A 100 -21.31 8.05 10.42
CA SER A 100 -21.05 9.47 10.62
C SER A 100 -19.62 9.73 10.18
N HIS A 101 -19.44 10.01 8.89
CA HIS A 101 -18.15 10.40 8.33
C HIS A 101 -17.57 11.55 9.17
N PRO A 102 -16.34 11.44 9.69
CA PRO A 102 -15.59 12.61 10.09
C PRO A 102 -15.16 13.34 8.80
N VAL A 103 -16.05 14.20 8.28
CA VAL A 103 -15.80 15.10 7.14
C VAL A 103 -14.66 16.09 7.45
N GLU A 104 -14.17 16.14 8.69
CA GLU A 104 -13.07 17.00 9.14
C GLU A 104 -11.66 16.47 8.81
N GLN A 105 -11.46 15.21 8.39
CA GLN A 105 -10.10 14.62 8.24
C GLN A 105 -9.46 14.70 6.85
N ILE A 106 -10.05 15.38 5.87
CA ILE A 106 -9.33 15.78 4.64
C ILE A 106 -8.36 16.96 4.91
N SER A 107 -8.41 17.57 6.11
CA SER A 107 -7.64 18.75 6.52
C SER A 107 -6.20 18.51 6.99
N LYS A 108 -5.59 17.35 6.67
CA LYS A 108 -4.17 17.05 6.96
C LYS A 108 -3.38 16.48 5.77
N HIS A 109 -3.62 17.00 4.57
CA HIS A 109 -2.46 17.28 3.73
C HIS A 109 -1.70 18.47 4.34
N THR A 110 -0.39 18.54 4.10
CA THR A 110 0.38 19.77 4.30
C THR A 110 -0.36 20.95 3.67
N SER A 111 -0.29 22.11 4.32
CA SER A 111 -1.01 23.32 3.91
C SER A 111 -0.41 23.95 2.65
N SER A 112 -0.31 23.18 1.56
CA SER A 112 0.27 23.67 0.33
C SER A 112 -0.74 24.54 -0.40
N THR A 113 -0.39 25.80 -0.51
CA THR A 113 -1.22 26.83 -1.14
C THR A 113 -1.28 26.65 -2.65
N PHE A 114 -2.29 27.24 -3.29
CA PHE A 114 -2.34 27.39 -4.75
C PHE A 114 -1.06 28.04 -5.32
N SER A 115 -0.47 29.01 -4.58
CA SER A 115 0.81 29.62 -4.96
C SER A 115 1.92 28.58 -5.11
N GLU A 116 2.08 27.68 -4.14
CA GLU A 116 3.13 26.64 -4.21
C GLU A 116 2.95 25.71 -5.42
N ALA A 117 1.71 25.30 -5.73
CA ALA A 117 1.44 24.46 -6.90
C ALA A 117 1.66 25.21 -8.23
N ARG A 118 1.33 26.51 -8.28
CA ARG A 118 1.65 27.39 -9.41
C ARG A 118 3.17 27.55 -9.59
N ASP A 119 3.89 27.81 -8.50
CA ASP A 119 5.32 28.09 -8.50
C ASP A 119 6.14 26.82 -8.83
N GLU A 120 5.67 25.64 -8.38
CA GLU A 120 6.17 24.33 -8.82
C GLU A 120 5.96 24.12 -10.33
N LEU A 121 4.77 24.41 -10.85
CA LEU A 121 4.48 24.28 -12.29
C LEU A 121 5.35 25.21 -13.14
N LEU A 122 5.50 26.48 -12.74
CA LEU A 122 6.46 27.41 -13.37
C LEU A 122 7.89 26.87 -13.33
N SER A 123 8.32 26.33 -12.19
CA SER A 123 9.66 25.75 -12.03
C SER A 123 9.85 24.48 -12.87
N ALA A 124 8.82 23.66 -13.06
CA ALA A 124 8.86 22.51 -13.95
C ALA A 124 8.96 22.94 -15.42
N ILE A 125 8.09 23.83 -15.89
CA ILE A 125 8.16 24.36 -17.26
C ILE A 125 9.51 25.04 -17.50
N GLY A 126 9.96 25.87 -16.56
CA GLY A 126 11.26 26.56 -16.64
C GLY A 126 12.47 25.61 -16.65
N ARG A 127 12.38 24.41 -16.05
CA ARG A 127 13.46 23.41 -16.11
C ARG A 127 13.50 22.63 -17.42
N PHE A 128 12.35 22.22 -17.93
CA PHE A 128 12.27 21.28 -19.06
C PHE A 128 12.05 21.96 -20.41
N LEU A 129 11.52 23.19 -20.42
CA LEU A 129 11.22 23.99 -21.62
C LEU A 129 11.80 25.42 -21.46
N LEU A 130 13.08 25.49 -21.07
CA LEU A 130 13.89 26.70 -20.76
C LEU A 130 13.79 27.89 -21.74
N SER A 131 13.28 27.68 -22.96
CA SER A 131 13.21 28.69 -24.03
C SER A 131 11.85 28.80 -24.70
N THR A 132 10.83 28.08 -24.23
CA THR A 132 9.48 28.09 -24.81
C THR A 132 8.56 29.02 -24.01
N PRO A 133 7.92 30.03 -24.63
CA PRO A 133 6.90 30.86 -23.99
C PRO A 133 5.76 30.03 -23.37
N LEU A 134 5.23 30.47 -22.21
CA LEU A 134 4.16 29.73 -21.50
C LEU A 134 2.91 29.53 -22.36
N ASP A 135 2.56 30.52 -23.17
CA ASP A 135 1.47 30.48 -24.14
C ASP A 135 1.72 29.46 -25.25
N GLU A 136 2.95 29.29 -25.72
CA GLU A 136 3.32 28.22 -26.67
C GLU A 136 3.24 26.83 -26.00
N VAL A 137 3.69 26.67 -24.75
CA VAL A 137 3.58 25.39 -24.02
C VAL A 137 2.11 24.98 -23.85
N LEU A 138 1.26 25.89 -23.38
CA LEU A 138 -0.17 25.63 -23.20
C LEU A 138 -0.86 25.38 -24.55
N SER A 139 -0.54 26.16 -25.58
CA SER A 139 -1.09 25.96 -26.93
C SER A 139 -0.68 24.64 -27.53
N HIS A 140 0.57 24.20 -27.33
CA HIS A 140 1.05 22.90 -27.81
C HIS A 140 0.34 21.73 -27.13
N CYS A 141 0.08 21.81 -25.82
CA CYS A 141 -0.77 20.82 -25.14
C CYS A 141 -2.20 20.80 -25.71
N ILE A 142 -2.78 21.96 -26.05
CA ILE A 142 -4.09 22.03 -26.71
C ILE A 142 -4.03 21.42 -28.13
N ASP A 143 -2.98 21.70 -28.91
CA ASP A 143 -2.81 21.14 -30.26
C ASP A 143 -2.74 19.60 -30.22
N LEU A 144 -1.98 19.06 -29.27
CA LEU A 144 -1.88 17.62 -29.03
C LEU A 144 -3.22 17.01 -28.59
N TYR A 145 -3.95 17.66 -27.67
CA TYR A 145 -5.31 17.23 -27.29
C TYR A 145 -6.24 17.19 -28.51
N MET A 146 -6.25 18.26 -29.32
CA MET A 146 -7.11 18.36 -30.50
C MET A 146 -6.76 17.33 -31.58
N GLN A 147 -5.51 16.84 -31.61
CA GLN A 147 -5.06 15.81 -32.54
C GLN A 147 -5.38 14.37 -32.08
N TRP A 148 -5.21 14.08 -30.80
CA TRP A 148 -5.17 12.70 -30.28
C TRP A 148 -6.32 12.34 -29.34
N ASP A 149 -6.95 13.31 -28.68
CA ASP A 149 -7.97 13.04 -27.67
C ASP A 149 -9.36 13.54 -28.09
N PHE A 150 -9.44 14.75 -28.67
CA PHE A 150 -10.70 15.31 -29.19
C PHE A 150 -11.42 14.38 -30.18
N PRO A 151 -10.73 13.66 -31.12
CA PRO A 151 -11.39 12.67 -31.99
C PRO A 151 -12.05 11.51 -31.24
N LEU A 152 -11.62 11.21 -30.02
CA LEU A 152 -12.12 10.11 -29.19
C LEU A 152 -13.20 10.56 -28.18
N GLY A 153 -13.36 11.86 -27.99
CA GLY A 153 -14.30 12.45 -27.04
C GLY A 153 -14.26 13.98 -27.10
N PRO A 154 -15.09 14.62 -27.95
CA PRO A 154 -15.09 16.08 -28.14
C PRO A 154 -15.78 16.78 -26.94
N VAL A 155 -15.07 16.82 -25.82
CA VAL A 155 -15.55 17.36 -24.53
C VAL A 155 -15.00 18.74 -24.20
N VAL A 156 -14.38 19.45 -25.15
CA VAL A 156 -13.96 20.86 -25.00
C VAL A 156 -14.28 21.65 -26.27
N CYS A 157 -14.41 22.97 -26.14
CA CYS A 157 -14.51 23.89 -27.28
C CYS A 157 -13.13 24.56 -27.48
N GLU A 158 -12.45 24.26 -28.59
CA GLU A 158 -11.13 24.78 -28.96
C GLU A 158 -11.08 26.32 -28.96
N PRO A 159 -12.01 27.06 -29.61
CA PRO A 159 -12.06 28.52 -29.52
C PRO A 159 -12.17 29.07 -28.09
N MET A 160 -12.94 28.42 -27.20
CA MET A 160 -13.06 28.85 -25.80
C MET A 160 -11.78 28.55 -25.03
N LEU A 161 -11.22 27.34 -25.17
CA LEU A 161 -10.02 26.91 -24.47
C LEU A 161 -8.79 27.75 -24.88
N ARG A 162 -8.65 28.10 -26.17
CA ARG A 162 -7.58 29.00 -26.62
C ARG A 162 -7.77 30.44 -26.12
N ARG A 163 -9.01 30.93 -26.02
CA ARG A 163 -9.29 32.27 -25.44
C ARG A 163 -8.94 32.38 -23.95
N THR A 164 -8.88 31.28 -23.20
CA THR A 164 -8.46 31.30 -21.79
C THR A 164 -6.94 31.23 -21.60
N VAL A 165 -6.15 30.82 -22.60
CA VAL A 165 -4.68 30.70 -22.48
C VAL A 165 -4.01 31.99 -21.99
N PRO A 166 -4.30 33.20 -22.52
CA PRO A 166 -3.67 34.44 -22.03
C PRO A 166 -3.95 34.70 -20.55
N LEU A 167 -5.18 34.41 -20.09
CA LEU A 167 -5.55 34.54 -18.68
C LEU A 167 -4.74 33.58 -17.80
N VAL A 168 -4.64 32.31 -18.21
CA VAL A 168 -3.82 31.30 -17.50
C VAL A 168 -2.35 31.72 -17.45
N VAL A 169 -1.80 32.29 -18.52
CA VAL A 169 -0.42 32.82 -18.53
C VAL A 169 -0.24 33.96 -17.54
N THR A 170 -1.18 34.93 -17.45
CA THR A 170 -1.08 36.02 -16.45
C THR A 170 -1.14 35.48 -15.01
N ILE A 171 -1.98 34.47 -14.75
CA ILE A 171 -2.07 33.83 -13.43
C ILE A 171 -0.77 33.08 -13.10
N LEU A 172 -0.25 32.29 -14.06
CA LEU A 172 1.02 31.57 -13.89
C LEU A 172 2.17 32.53 -13.58
N LYS A 173 2.29 33.65 -14.28
CA LYS A 173 3.33 34.66 -14.02
C LYS A 173 3.16 35.43 -12.70
N GLY A 174 2.03 35.27 -12.00
CA GLY A 174 1.69 36.09 -10.82
C GLY A 174 1.29 37.53 -11.16
N GLU A 175 0.93 37.80 -12.42
CA GLU A 175 0.40 39.10 -12.87
C GLU A 175 -1.09 39.26 -12.52
N SER A 176 -1.78 38.15 -12.20
CA SER A 176 -3.13 38.10 -11.64
C SER A 176 -3.19 37.11 -10.49
N GLU A 177 -3.85 37.46 -9.38
CA GLU A 177 -4.09 36.56 -8.25
C GLU A 177 -5.40 35.78 -8.42
N ILE A 178 -5.41 34.54 -7.93
CA ILE A 178 -6.64 33.79 -7.62
C ILE A 178 -6.82 33.86 -6.11
N THR A 179 -7.90 34.49 -5.63
CA THR A 179 -8.17 34.68 -4.20
C THR A 179 -9.34 33.82 -3.75
N GLY A 180 -9.07 32.70 -3.07
CA GLY A 180 -10.09 31.74 -2.63
C GLY A 180 -11.33 32.39 -2.01
N VAL A 181 -12.51 31.93 -2.46
CA VAL A 181 -13.76 32.69 -2.34
C VAL A 181 -14.25 32.82 -0.90
N SER A 182 -13.98 33.96 -0.29
CA SER A 182 -14.34 34.26 1.10
C SER A 182 -15.64 35.06 1.19
N GLY A 183 -16.76 34.36 1.39
CA GLY A 183 -18.02 34.92 1.88
C GLY A 183 -19.15 35.13 0.84
N PRO A 184 -20.40 35.29 1.31
CA PRO A 184 -21.60 35.33 0.46
C PRO A 184 -21.89 36.69 -0.22
N ASN A 185 -21.13 37.75 0.09
CA ASN A 185 -21.45 39.12 -0.33
C ASN A 185 -20.52 39.72 -1.42
N HIS A 186 -19.62 38.94 -2.02
CA HIS A 186 -18.78 39.39 -3.14
C HIS A 186 -19.28 38.85 -4.50
N PRO A 187 -19.63 39.71 -5.47
CA PRO A 187 -20.06 39.28 -6.79
C PRO A 187 -18.86 38.91 -7.67
N ALA A 188 -18.59 37.61 -7.82
CA ALA A 188 -18.65 36.86 -9.09
C ALA A 188 -17.70 37.05 -10.33
N PRO A 189 -16.46 37.61 -10.31
CA PRO A 189 -15.52 37.42 -11.43
C PRO A 189 -14.63 36.17 -11.31
N ASP A 190 -14.30 35.74 -10.09
CA ASP A 190 -13.20 34.79 -9.85
C ASP A 190 -13.54 33.32 -10.18
N LEU A 191 -14.82 32.91 -10.10
CA LEU A 191 -15.22 31.52 -10.39
C LEU A 191 -14.89 31.12 -11.84
N GLN A 192 -15.12 32.00 -12.82
CA GLN A 192 -14.81 31.73 -14.22
C GLN A 192 -13.29 31.71 -14.47
N THR A 193 -12.54 32.57 -13.78
CA THR A 193 -11.07 32.57 -13.79
C THR A 193 -10.50 31.25 -13.24
N MET A 194 -11.01 30.77 -12.10
CA MET A 194 -10.61 29.50 -11.50
C MET A 194 -11.01 28.29 -12.36
N ARG A 195 -12.21 28.27 -12.94
CA ARG A 195 -12.64 27.23 -13.89
C ARG A 195 -11.75 27.20 -15.13
N ALA A 196 -11.46 28.36 -15.72
CA ALA A 196 -10.56 28.48 -16.86
C ALA A 196 -9.15 27.94 -16.55
N PHE A 197 -8.56 28.34 -15.41
CA PHE A 197 -7.24 27.84 -14.99
C PHE A 197 -7.25 26.34 -14.71
N ALA A 198 -8.23 25.84 -13.95
CA ALA A 198 -8.36 24.42 -13.64
C ALA A 198 -8.55 23.58 -14.91
N LEU A 199 -9.39 24.03 -15.86
CA LEU A 199 -9.67 23.31 -17.11
C LEU A 199 -8.44 23.25 -18.04
N VAL A 200 -7.75 24.36 -18.26
CA VAL A 200 -6.54 24.39 -19.11
C VAL A 200 -5.44 23.52 -18.48
N THR A 201 -5.18 23.66 -17.18
CA THR A 201 -4.16 22.84 -16.50
C THR A 201 -4.55 21.37 -16.40
N ALA A 202 -5.85 21.04 -16.30
CA ALA A 202 -6.33 19.66 -16.37
C ALA A 202 -6.14 19.06 -17.77
N ALA A 203 -6.43 19.80 -18.83
CA ALA A 203 -6.20 19.36 -20.21
C ALA A 203 -4.70 19.14 -20.49
N CYS A 204 -3.84 20.08 -20.06
CA CYS A 204 -2.39 19.91 -20.13
C CYS A 204 -1.91 18.68 -19.35
N ALA A 205 -2.42 18.44 -18.14
CA ALA A 205 -2.10 17.26 -17.35
C ALA A 205 -2.51 15.95 -18.03
N PHE A 206 -3.72 15.92 -18.59
CA PHE A 206 -4.29 14.77 -19.29
C PHE A 206 -3.43 14.39 -20.51
N VAL A 207 -3.11 15.34 -21.38
CA VAL A 207 -2.18 15.12 -22.51
C VAL A 207 -0.78 14.71 -22.06
N SER A 208 -0.21 15.42 -21.09
CA SER A 208 1.15 15.18 -20.57
C SER A 208 1.31 13.77 -19.98
N SER A 209 0.28 13.28 -19.31
CA SER A 209 0.26 11.95 -18.68
C SER A 209 -0.17 10.84 -19.63
N GLY A 210 -1.02 11.12 -20.62
CA GLY A 210 -1.53 10.16 -21.59
C GLY A 210 -0.56 9.87 -22.74
N LEU A 211 0.04 10.89 -23.35
CA LEU A 211 0.85 10.73 -24.56
C LEU A 211 2.28 10.19 -24.27
N PRO A 212 2.85 9.39 -25.19
CA PRO A 212 4.22 8.88 -25.08
C PRO A 212 5.26 10.01 -25.24
N ALA A 213 6.46 9.79 -24.68
CA ALA A 213 7.58 10.74 -24.81
C ALA A 213 8.07 10.92 -26.27
N THR A 214 7.69 10.05 -27.20
CA THR A 214 7.92 10.22 -28.65
C THR A 214 7.05 11.31 -29.26
N MET A 215 5.88 11.57 -28.70
CA MET A 215 4.95 12.63 -29.14
C MET A 215 5.10 13.90 -28.31
N PHE A 216 5.30 13.77 -27.00
CA PHE A 216 5.54 14.90 -26.11
C PHE A 216 6.68 14.59 -25.12
N PRO A 217 7.94 14.88 -25.49
CA PRO A 217 9.11 14.53 -24.68
C PRO A 217 9.09 15.07 -23.24
N ALA A 218 8.57 16.28 -23.03
CA ALA A 218 8.44 16.90 -21.71
C ALA A 218 7.21 16.44 -20.91
N GLY A 219 6.29 15.67 -21.51
CA GLY A 219 5.00 15.30 -20.90
C GLY A 219 5.13 14.60 -19.55
N ASN A 220 6.02 13.61 -19.44
CA ASN A 220 6.25 12.87 -18.18
C ASN A 220 6.53 13.80 -16.98
N GLU A 221 7.39 14.79 -17.19
CA GLU A 221 7.89 15.69 -16.15
C GLU A 221 6.88 16.81 -15.82
N LEU A 222 6.03 17.18 -16.78
CA LEU A 222 5.01 18.22 -16.64
C LEU A 222 3.65 17.68 -16.16
N ALA A 223 3.39 16.38 -16.32
CA ALA A 223 2.12 15.75 -15.99
C ALA A 223 1.65 15.99 -14.55
N TRP A 224 2.51 15.73 -13.55
CA TRP A 224 2.15 15.92 -12.15
C TRP A 224 2.11 17.41 -11.75
N PRO A 225 3.07 18.29 -12.12
CA PRO A 225 2.93 19.72 -11.88
C PRO A 225 1.64 20.34 -12.44
N PHE A 226 1.23 20.00 -13.67
CA PHE A 226 -0.05 20.46 -14.23
C PHE A 226 -1.26 19.93 -13.45
N LEU A 227 -1.27 18.62 -13.13
CA LEU A 227 -2.36 17.99 -12.38
C LEU A 227 -2.47 18.55 -10.96
N ARG A 228 -1.34 18.86 -10.30
CA ARG A 228 -1.33 19.47 -8.97
C ARG A 228 -1.92 20.89 -9.02
N ALA A 229 -1.42 21.75 -9.93
CA ALA A 229 -1.93 23.11 -10.09
C ALA A 229 -3.45 23.11 -10.35
N SER A 230 -3.93 22.21 -11.21
CA SER A 230 -5.37 22.05 -11.48
C SER A 230 -6.17 21.60 -10.24
N ARG A 231 -5.66 20.61 -9.48
CA ARG A 231 -6.33 20.08 -8.28
C ARG A 231 -6.37 21.07 -7.12
N GLU A 232 -5.29 21.81 -6.87
CA GLU A 232 -5.31 22.86 -5.86
C GLU A 232 -6.23 24.02 -6.27
N THR A 233 -6.31 24.35 -7.56
CA THR A 233 -7.30 25.33 -8.05
C THR A 233 -8.74 24.85 -7.82
N LEU A 234 -9.06 23.60 -8.17
CA LEU A 234 -10.40 23.03 -7.95
C LEU A 234 -10.80 23.10 -6.47
N ARG A 235 -9.89 22.82 -5.53
CA ARG A 235 -10.13 22.93 -4.09
C ARG A 235 -10.55 24.34 -3.63
N LEU A 236 -10.11 25.40 -4.30
CA LEU A 236 -10.47 26.79 -3.94
C LEU A 236 -11.95 27.13 -4.20
N TYR A 237 -12.62 26.40 -5.10
CA TYR A 237 -14.01 26.66 -5.49
C TYR A 237 -14.92 25.42 -5.44
N GLN A 238 -14.43 24.28 -4.94
CA GLN A 238 -15.10 22.97 -5.01
C GLN A 238 -16.56 23.00 -4.50
N ASP A 239 -16.84 23.66 -3.37
CA ASP A 239 -18.20 23.73 -2.83
C ASP A 239 -19.15 24.48 -3.79
N ARG A 240 -18.73 25.64 -4.31
CA ARG A 240 -19.50 26.38 -5.33
C ARG A 240 -19.58 25.66 -6.67
N ASP A 241 -18.57 24.84 -7.00
CA ASP A 241 -18.56 24.03 -8.20
C ASP A 241 -19.64 22.95 -8.18
N VAL A 242 -19.86 22.34 -7.02
CA VAL A 242 -20.93 21.35 -6.78
C VAL A 242 -22.30 22.02 -6.66
N GLU A 243 -22.39 23.23 -6.07
CA GLU A 243 -23.65 23.98 -6.00
C GLU A 243 -24.13 24.52 -7.36
N LEU A 244 -23.19 24.88 -8.26
CA LEU A 244 -23.49 25.52 -9.56
C LEU A 244 -22.69 24.86 -10.71
N PRO A 245 -22.85 23.54 -10.95
CA PRO A 245 -21.99 22.80 -11.85
C PRO A 245 -22.23 23.15 -13.32
N ASP A 246 -21.14 23.20 -14.07
CA ASP A 246 -21.13 23.35 -15.53
C ASP A 246 -20.35 22.21 -16.19
N SER A 247 -20.23 22.24 -17.52
CA SER A 247 -19.46 21.22 -18.24
C SER A 247 -18.03 21.09 -17.71
N SER A 248 -17.37 22.19 -17.34
CA SER A 248 -16.00 22.17 -16.82
C SER A 248 -15.88 21.44 -15.48
N SER A 249 -16.89 21.52 -14.61
CA SER A 249 -16.96 20.79 -13.34
C SER A 249 -16.81 19.27 -13.54
N ILE A 250 -17.35 18.76 -14.64
CA ILE A 250 -17.27 17.35 -15.04
C ILE A 250 -15.94 17.08 -15.76
N ILE A 251 -15.59 17.90 -16.76
CA ILE A 251 -14.42 17.69 -17.63
C ILE A 251 -13.10 17.72 -16.82
N VAL A 252 -12.96 18.66 -15.87
CA VAL A 252 -11.78 18.76 -14.99
C VAL A 252 -11.57 17.47 -14.21
N ARG A 253 -12.63 16.91 -13.62
CA ARG A 253 -12.56 15.65 -12.85
C ARG A 253 -12.31 14.44 -13.76
N TYR A 254 -12.91 14.41 -14.95
CA TYR A 254 -12.60 13.39 -15.95
C TYR A 254 -11.11 13.41 -16.35
N PHE A 255 -10.56 14.58 -16.66
CA PHE A 255 -9.13 14.74 -16.98
C PHE A 255 -8.22 14.39 -15.79
N HIS A 256 -8.56 14.81 -14.57
CA HIS A 256 -7.82 14.40 -13.36
C HIS A 256 -7.83 12.88 -13.18
N SER A 257 -8.97 12.24 -13.35
CA SER A 257 -9.13 10.79 -13.21
C SER A 257 -8.24 10.04 -14.20
N ASN A 258 -8.25 10.42 -15.48
CA ASN A 258 -7.43 9.77 -16.50
C ASN A 258 -5.94 10.07 -16.33
N ALA A 259 -5.57 11.29 -15.92
CA ALA A 259 -4.18 11.61 -15.61
C ALA A 259 -3.67 10.78 -14.42
N LEU A 260 -4.49 10.61 -13.37
CA LEU A 260 -4.19 9.71 -12.25
C LEU A 260 -4.13 8.25 -12.70
N HIS A 261 -4.93 7.81 -13.67
CA HIS A 261 -4.87 6.46 -14.22
C HIS A 261 -3.54 6.21 -14.93
N ALA A 262 -3.16 7.11 -15.85
CA ALA A 262 -1.92 7.03 -16.60
C ALA A 262 -0.65 7.16 -15.71
N LEU A 263 -0.74 7.89 -14.60
CA LEU A 263 0.28 7.96 -13.54
C LEU A 263 0.24 6.77 -12.55
N GLY A 264 -0.53 5.71 -12.84
CA GLY A 264 -0.57 4.47 -12.04
C GLY A 264 -1.30 4.59 -10.69
N LYS A 265 -2.12 5.62 -10.48
CA LYS A 265 -2.92 5.87 -9.27
C LYS A 265 -4.37 5.42 -9.45
N THR A 266 -4.58 4.21 -9.98
CA THR A 266 -5.87 3.66 -10.43
C THR A 266 -7.02 3.77 -9.41
N ARG A 267 -6.79 3.47 -8.12
CA ARG A 267 -7.80 3.63 -7.06
C ARG A 267 -8.24 5.09 -6.86
N VAL A 268 -7.30 6.05 -6.91
CA VAL A 268 -7.59 7.48 -6.78
C VAL A 268 -8.26 8.02 -8.05
N SER A 269 -7.82 7.55 -9.21
CA SER A 269 -8.49 7.77 -10.49
C SER A 269 -9.98 7.40 -10.43
N TRP A 270 -10.31 6.21 -9.92
CA TRP A 270 -11.71 5.79 -9.79
C TRP A 270 -12.50 6.64 -8.78
N HIS A 271 -11.89 7.07 -7.66
CA HIS A 271 -12.54 7.99 -6.73
C HIS A 271 -12.94 9.31 -7.41
N VAL A 272 -12.02 9.91 -8.17
CA VAL A 272 -12.25 11.17 -8.88
C VAL A 272 -13.22 10.99 -10.06
N MET A 273 -13.19 9.83 -10.74
CA MET A 273 -14.22 9.46 -11.72
C MET A 273 -15.60 9.41 -11.05
N GLY A 274 -15.68 8.83 -9.85
CA GLY A 274 -16.89 8.77 -9.03
C GLY A 274 -17.46 10.13 -8.63
N GLU A 275 -16.63 11.17 -8.48
CA GLU A 275 -17.12 12.55 -8.32
C GLU A 275 -17.80 13.06 -9.60
N ALA A 276 -17.17 12.87 -10.77
CA ALA A 276 -17.73 13.28 -12.05
C ALA A 276 -19.05 12.54 -12.39
N LEU A 277 -19.12 11.23 -12.08
CA LEU A 277 -20.31 10.41 -12.25
C LEU A 277 -21.48 10.88 -11.36
N ARG A 278 -21.21 11.34 -10.14
CA ARG A 278 -22.24 11.93 -9.25
C ARG A 278 -22.76 13.26 -9.78
N LEU A 279 -21.87 14.14 -10.26
CA LEU A 279 -22.29 15.41 -10.90
C LEU A 279 -23.17 15.15 -12.13
N VAL A 280 -22.82 14.17 -12.97
CA VAL A 280 -23.66 13.71 -14.10
C VAL A 280 -25.06 13.29 -13.64
N GLN A 281 -25.15 12.54 -12.52
CA GLN A 281 -26.42 12.08 -11.96
C GLN A 281 -27.25 13.23 -11.36
N GLU A 282 -26.60 14.14 -10.63
CA GLU A 282 -27.21 15.30 -9.97
C GLU A 282 -27.72 16.34 -10.99
N MET A 283 -26.93 16.63 -12.02
CA MET A 283 -27.31 17.47 -13.16
C MET A 283 -28.33 16.80 -14.10
N ARG A 284 -28.69 15.53 -13.83
CA ARG A 284 -29.59 14.70 -14.65
C ARG A 284 -29.19 14.58 -16.12
N LEU A 285 -27.91 14.51 -16.46
CA LEU A 285 -27.44 14.51 -17.87
C LEU A 285 -27.78 13.24 -18.67
N TYR A 286 -28.49 12.28 -18.05
CA TYR A 286 -29.16 11.16 -18.72
C TYR A 286 -30.55 11.52 -19.26
N ASP A 287 -31.10 12.68 -18.90
CA ASP A 287 -32.40 13.19 -19.33
C ASP A 287 -32.21 14.33 -20.35
N GLU A 288 -32.72 14.19 -21.57
CA GLU A 288 -32.60 15.20 -22.63
C GLU A 288 -33.20 16.56 -22.22
N SER A 289 -34.20 16.57 -21.31
CA SER A 289 -34.78 17.81 -20.80
C SER A 289 -33.80 18.63 -19.94
N SER A 290 -32.73 18.03 -19.41
CA SER A 290 -31.70 18.72 -18.63
C SER A 290 -30.86 19.72 -19.44
N PHE A 291 -30.84 19.59 -20.78
CA PHE A 291 -30.15 20.51 -21.68
C PHE A 291 -31.01 21.69 -22.12
N ALA A 292 -32.32 21.68 -21.80
CA ALA A 292 -33.25 22.71 -22.26
C ALA A 292 -32.97 24.07 -21.59
N GLY A 293 -32.81 25.12 -22.42
CA GLY A 293 -32.55 26.47 -21.94
C GLY A 293 -31.09 26.75 -21.56
N LEU A 294 -30.16 25.82 -21.83
CA LEU A 294 -28.72 26.09 -21.79
C LEU A 294 -28.26 26.74 -23.10
N ASP A 295 -27.38 27.72 -23.00
CA ASP A 295 -26.75 28.34 -24.17
C ASP A 295 -25.79 27.37 -24.89
N TRP A 296 -25.56 27.64 -26.17
CA TRP A 296 -24.45 27.04 -26.91
C TRP A 296 -23.11 27.67 -26.46
N PRO A 297 -22.02 26.91 -26.25
CA PRO A 297 -21.84 25.47 -26.50
C PRO A 297 -22.08 24.57 -25.28
N GLU A 298 -22.43 25.13 -24.12
CA GLU A 298 -22.56 24.42 -22.83
C GLU A 298 -23.51 23.22 -22.91
N ALA A 299 -24.64 23.36 -23.60
CA ALA A 299 -25.58 22.26 -23.85
C ALA A 299 -24.93 21.07 -24.56
N HIS A 300 -24.01 21.32 -25.49
CA HIS A 300 -23.34 20.28 -26.27
C HIS A 300 -22.18 19.65 -25.50
N LEU A 301 -21.40 20.46 -24.77
CA LEU A 301 -20.31 19.97 -23.91
C LEU A 301 -20.83 19.03 -22.81
N ARG A 302 -21.95 19.35 -22.14
CA ARG A 302 -22.57 18.45 -21.16
C ARG A 302 -23.03 17.13 -21.78
N ARG A 303 -23.65 17.16 -22.96
CA ARG A 303 -24.10 15.96 -23.68
C ARG A 303 -22.93 15.04 -24.05
N ASN A 304 -21.83 15.61 -24.53
CA ASN A 304 -20.63 14.84 -24.85
C ASN A 304 -19.94 14.30 -23.59
N ALA A 305 -19.84 15.10 -22.52
CA ALA A 305 -19.29 14.66 -21.24
C ALA A 305 -20.09 13.51 -20.62
N PHE A 306 -21.43 13.52 -20.72
CA PHE A 306 -22.28 12.40 -20.32
C PHE A 306 -21.92 11.11 -21.08
N TRP A 307 -21.89 11.16 -22.42
CA TRP A 307 -21.59 9.97 -23.22
C TRP A 307 -20.16 9.45 -23.02
N HIS A 308 -19.20 10.36 -22.83
CA HIS A 308 -17.81 10.00 -22.58
C HIS A 308 -17.63 9.32 -21.20
N LEU A 309 -18.32 9.83 -20.16
CA LEU A 309 -18.37 9.18 -18.85
C LEU A 309 -19.18 7.88 -18.85
N TYR A 310 -20.23 7.78 -19.68
CA TYR A 310 -20.96 6.54 -19.88
C TYR A 310 -20.03 5.44 -20.43
N ILE A 311 -19.22 5.76 -21.45
CA ILE A 311 -18.18 4.86 -21.99
C ILE A 311 -17.17 4.50 -20.90
N GLY A 312 -16.68 5.48 -20.13
CA GLY A 312 -15.74 5.25 -19.02
C GLY A 312 -16.28 4.28 -17.96
N ASP A 313 -17.52 4.47 -17.53
CA ASP A 313 -18.23 3.58 -16.59
C ASP A 313 -18.39 2.15 -17.15
N LYS A 314 -18.77 1.99 -18.43
CA LYS A 314 -18.86 0.65 -19.06
C LYS A 314 -17.50 0.01 -19.25
N SER A 315 -16.48 0.78 -19.62
CA SER A 315 -15.11 0.28 -19.76
C SER A 315 -14.59 -0.24 -18.41
N ALA A 316 -14.70 0.55 -17.35
CA ALA A 316 -14.34 0.13 -16.00
C ALA A 316 -15.15 -1.09 -15.52
N SER A 317 -16.45 -1.14 -15.80
CA SER A 317 -17.30 -2.25 -15.35
C SER A 317 -17.04 -3.56 -16.10
N ILE A 318 -17.02 -3.52 -17.44
CA ILE A 318 -16.88 -4.69 -18.30
C ILE A 318 -15.45 -5.24 -18.26
N LEU A 319 -14.45 -4.35 -18.32
CA LEU A 319 -13.04 -4.74 -18.40
C LEU A 319 -12.43 -5.00 -17.02
N ASN A 320 -12.71 -4.14 -16.04
CA ASN A 320 -12.03 -4.11 -14.75
C ASN A 320 -12.92 -4.57 -13.56
N GLY A 321 -14.15 -5.04 -13.84
CA GLY A 321 -15.04 -5.64 -12.84
C GLY A 321 -15.65 -4.65 -11.84
N VAL A 322 -15.59 -3.35 -12.15
CA VAL A 322 -16.08 -2.27 -11.28
C VAL A 322 -17.63 -2.22 -11.29
N PRO A 323 -18.30 -1.84 -10.18
CA PRO A 323 -19.75 -1.64 -10.19
C PRO A 323 -20.19 -0.55 -11.18
N ILE A 324 -21.14 -0.91 -12.05
CA ILE A 324 -21.78 -0.01 -13.01
C ILE A 324 -22.56 1.10 -12.29
N SER A 325 -22.38 2.35 -12.71
CA SER A 325 -22.97 3.54 -12.07
C SER A 325 -23.96 4.28 -12.98
N LEU A 326 -23.76 4.28 -14.29
CA LEU A 326 -24.64 4.93 -15.28
C LEU A 326 -25.43 3.91 -16.09
N HIS A 327 -26.40 3.26 -15.45
CA HIS A 327 -27.31 2.33 -16.10
C HIS A 327 -28.76 2.65 -15.70
N GLN A 328 -29.73 2.35 -16.56
CA GLN A 328 -31.16 2.62 -16.30
C GLN A 328 -31.69 2.01 -14.98
N ILE A 329 -31.09 0.93 -14.48
CA ILE A 329 -31.42 0.31 -13.17
C ILE A 329 -30.88 1.13 -11.98
N CYS A 330 -29.84 1.94 -12.20
CA CYS A 330 -29.15 2.75 -11.20
C CYS A 330 -29.63 4.22 -11.16
N LEU A 331 -30.46 4.63 -12.12
CA LEU A 331 -30.96 5.99 -12.29
C LEU A 331 -32.44 6.08 -11.88
N ASP A 332 -32.94 7.28 -11.62
CA ASP A 332 -34.36 7.49 -11.25
C ASP A 332 -35.32 7.58 -12.44
N GLY A 333 -34.78 7.50 -13.66
CA GLY A 333 -35.51 7.54 -14.92
C GLY A 333 -34.71 6.90 -16.07
N PRO A 334 -35.33 6.70 -17.23
CA PRO A 334 -34.65 6.17 -18.41
C PRO A 334 -33.59 7.15 -18.92
N ILE A 335 -32.57 6.62 -19.61
CA ILE A 335 -31.63 7.44 -20.38
C ILE A 335 -32.38 7.91 -21.63
N THR A 336 -32.79 9.18 -21.67
CA THR A 336 -33.43 9.84 -22.82
C THR A 336 -32.49 10.77 -23.56
N THR A 337 -31.35 11.12 -22.97
CA THR A 337 -30.28 11.87 -23.66
C THR A 337 -29.97 11.19 -24.97
N THR A 338 -29.98 12.00 -26.03
CA THR A 338 -29.80 11.58 -27.41
C THR A 338 -28.34 11.72 -27.84
N PHE A 339 -28.01 11.02 -28.91
CA PHE A 339 -26.87 11.39 -29.75
C PHE A 339 -27.44 11.70 -31.13
N ASP A 340 -27.60 12.98 -31.42
CA ASP A 340 -28.08 13.46 -32.72
C ASP A 340 -26.86 13.84 -33.60
N PRO A 341 -26.57 13.09 -34.69
CA PRO A 341 -25.46 13.41 -35.58
C PRO A 341 -25.72 14.69 -36.40
N ASP A 342 -26.99 15.03 -36.65
CA ASP A 342 -27.42 16.16 -37.48
C ASP A 342 -27.48 17.48 -36.69
N LEU A 343 -27.29 17.43 -35.36
CA LEU A 343 -27.19 18.60 -34.51
C LEU A 343 -25.87 19.34 -34.75
N ALA A 344 -25.97 20.52 -35.39
CA ALA A 344 -24.84 21.40 -35.68
C ALA A 344 -23.99 21.69 -34.44
N CYS A 345 -22.67 21.62 -34.61
CA CYS A 345 -21.70 21.75 -33.54
C CYS A 345 -20.37 22.31 -34.07
N ASP A 346 -19.91 23.40 -33.45
CA ASP A 346 -18.68 24.13 -33.81
C ASP A 346 -17.70 24.13 -32.61
N LEU A 347 -17.28 22.96 -32.14
CA LEU A 347 -16.31 22.85 -31.03
C LEU A 347 -14.87 23.04 -31.49
N MET A 348 -14.55 22.83 -32.76
CA MET A 348 -13.24 23.13 -33.34
C MET A 348 -13.13 24.60 -33.78
N ASP A 349 -11.91 25.06 -34.08
CA ASP A 349 -11.70 26.39 -34.68
C ASP A 349 -12.43 26.52 -36.04
N PRO A 350 -13.28 27.56 -36.26
CA PRO A 350 -14.04 27.75 -37.51
C PRO A 350 -13.19 27.95 -38.78
N SER A 351 -11.87 28.14 -38.66
CA SER A 351 -10.94 28.11 -39.80
C SER A 351 -10.62 26.69 -40.28
N ARG A 352 -11.00 25.66 -39.51
CA ARG A 352 -10.97 24.25 -39.90
C ARG A 352 -12.27 23.89 -40.65
N ASP A 353 -12.20 22.84 -41.45
CA ASP A 353 -13.33 22.32 -42.23
C ASP A 353 -14.47 21.84 -41.31
N ALA A 354 -15.63 22.50 -41.32
CA ALA A 354 -16.79 22.10 -40.50
C ALA A 354 -17.25 20.65 -40.81
N ALA A 355 -17.17 20.24 -42.08
CA ALA A 355 -17.49 18.86 -42.47
C ALA A 355 -16.46 17.84 -41.95
N PHE A 356 -15.29 18.26 -41.47
CA PHE A 356 -14.36 17.40 -40.76
C PHE A 356 -14.78 17.16 -39.30
N GLU A 357 -15.29 18.17 -38.58
CA GLU A 357 -15.83 17.98 -37.23
C GLU A 357 -17.05 17.03 -37.24
N ASP A 358 -17.98 17.23 -38.18
CA ASP A 358 -19.12 16.32 -38.39
C ASP A 358 -18.67 14.86 -38.57
N ARG A 359 -17.64 14.64 -39.39
CA ARG A 359 -17.05 13.31 -39.64
C ARG A 359 -16.39 12.70 -38.39
N LEU A 360 -15.80 13.51 -37.51
CA LEU A 360 -15.27 13.03 -36.23
C LEU A 360 -16.39 12.61 -35.28
N ARG A 361 -17.51 13.35 -35.20
CA ARG A 361 -18.65 12.98 -34.34
C ARG A 361 -19.21 11.58 -34.67
N VAL A 362 -19.25 11.22 -35.96
CA VAL A 362 -19.66 9.86 -36.41
C VAL A 362 -18.75 8.77 -35.82
N GLY A 363 -17.43 8.96 -35.81
CA GLY A 363 -16.49 8.00 -35.24
C GLY A 363 -16.68 7.77 -33.74
N PHE A 364 -16.87 8.87 -32.98
CA PHE A 364 -17.20 8.80 -31.55
C PHE A 364 -18.53 8.06 -31.30
N HIS A 365 -19.56 8.35 -32.10
CA HIS A 365 -20.87 7.70 -32.01
C HIS A 365 -20.82 6.18 -32.20
N LEU A 366 -20.04 5.71 -33.18
CA LEU A 366 -19.86 4.27 -33.41
C LEU A 366 -19.23 3.59 -32.20
N CYS A 367 -18.22 4.21 -31.57
CA CYS A 367 -17.60 3.67 -30.36
C CYS A 367 -18.58 3.66 -29.17
N PHE A 368 -19.38 4.73 -28.99
CA PHE A 368 -20.47 4.75 -28.02
C PHE A 368 -21.45 3.57 -28.24
N ARG A 369 -21.93 3.37 -29.48
CA ARG A 369 -22.87 2.27 -29.81
C ARG A 369 -22.30 0.89 -29.46
N LEU A 370 -21.00 0.66 -29.66
CA LEU A 370 -20.35 -0.59 -29.24
C LEU A 370 -20.46 -0.83 -27.73
N TRP A 371 -20.10 0.18 -26.92
CA TRP A 371 -20.15 0.09 -25.46
C TRP A 371 -21.57 -0.03 -24.93
N TYR A 372 -22.53 0.67 -25.54
CA TYR A 372 -23.95 0.57 -25.22
C TYR A 372 -24.48 -0.84 -25.49
N ALA A 373 -24.33 -1.34 -26.72
CA ALA A 373 -24.82 -2.67 -27.10
C ALA A 373 -24.18 -3.80 -26.28
N ALA A 374 -22.85 -3.75 -26.06
CA ALA A 374 -22.15 -4.73 -25.23
C ALA A 374 -22.59 -4.68 -23.75
N SER A 375 -22.87 -3.49 -23.21
CA SER A 375 -23.40 -3.33 -21.84
C SER A 375 -24.78 -3.96 -21.69
N GLU A 376 -25.73 -3.61 -22.56
CA GLU A 376 -27.09 -4.16 -22.53
C GLU A 376 -27.07 -5.69 -22.63
N MET A 377 -26.29 -6.25 -23.58
CA MET A 377 -26.13 -7.70 -23.73
C MET A 377 -25.59 -8.40 -22.48
N LEU A 378 -24.65 -7.77 -21.75
CA LEU A 378 -24.09 -8.34 -20.52
C LEU A 378 -25.05 -8.22 -19.33
N VAL A 379 -25.90 -7.19 -19.30
CA VAL A 379 -27.01 -7.10 -18.31
C VAL A 379 -28.06 -8.17 -18.62
N ASP A 380 -28.48 -8.30 -19.88
CA ASP A 380 -29.45 -9.32 -20.33
C ASP A 380 -28.93 -10.75 -20.05
N LEU A 381 -27.64 -11.01 -20.28
CA LEU A 381 -26.98 -12.28 -19.92
C LEU A 381 -27.07 -12.59 -18.41
N ASN A 382 -26.85 -11.59 -17.55
CA ASN A 382 -26.96 -11.76 -16.11
C ASN A 382 -28.41 -12.04 -15.66
N VAL A 383 -29.41 -11.46 -16.34
CA VAL A 383 -30.83 -11.78 -16.12
C VAL A 383 -31.14 -13.21 -16.57
N LEU A 384 -30.74 -13.60 -17.79
CA LEU A 384 -30.92 -14.94 -18.34
C LEU A 384 -30.31 -16.03 -17.46
N SER A 385 -29.05 -15.86 -17.02
CA SER A 385 -28.37 -16.81 -16.13
C SER A 385 -29.13 -17.02 -14.82
N ARG A 386 -29.62 -15.93 -14.19
CA ARG A 386 -30.45 -16.01 -12.97
C ARG A 386 -31.78 -16.70 -13.19
N LEU A 387 -32.44 -16.48 -14.34
CA LEU A 387 -33.69 -17.16 -14.69
C LEU A 387 -33.47 -18.66 -14.91
N GLN A 388 -32.38 -19.06 -15.58
CA GLN A 388 -32.04 -20.47 -15.76
C GLN A 388 -31.64 -21.16 -14.45
N GLN A 389 -30.85 -20.52 -13.59
CA GLN A 389 -30.52 -21.04 -12.26
C GLN A 389 -31.77 -21.29 -11.41
N ARG A 390 -32.79 -20.43 -11.50
CA ARG A 390 -34.10 -20.64 -10.84
C ARG A 390 -34.92 -21.77 -11.45
N ARG A 391 -34.75 -22.09 -12.74
CA ARG A 391 -35.48 -23.17 -13.44
C ARG A 391 -34.84 -24.56 -13.28
N TYR A 392 -33.52 -24.64 -13.09
CA TYR A 392 -32.77 -25.90 -13.00
C TYR A 392 -32.05 -26.12 -11.66
N GLY A 393 -32.20 -25.22 -10.69
CA GLY A 393 -31.67 -25.36 -9.34
C GLY A 393 -32.48 -26.32 -8.44
N PRO A 394 -32.00 -26.61 -7.21
CA PRO A 394 -32.63 -27.59 -6.32
C PRO A 394 -34.07 -27.24 -5.90
N ASP A 395 -34.47 -25.97 -5.97
CA ASP A 395 -35.82 -25.49 -5.62
C ASP A 395 -36.81 -25.45 -6.81
N ALA A 396 -36.43 -25.97 -7.99
CA ALA A 396 -37.21 -25.90 -9.23
C ALA A 396 -38.66 -26.46 -9.14
N ALA A 397 -38.97 -27.25 -8.11
CA ALA A 397 -40.31 -27.82 -7.88
C ALA A 397 -41.34 -26.83 -7.29
N LEU A 398 -40.95 -25.60 -6.90
CA LEU A 398 -41.81 -24.67 -6.15
C LEU A 398 -42.42 -23.51 -6.96
N HIS A 399 -42.20 -23.44 -8.27
CA HIS A 399 -42.60 -22.27 -9.09
C HIS A 399 -43.51 -22.60 -10.28
N PRO A 400 -44.47 -21.72 -10.62
CA PRO A 400 -45.45 -21.97 -11.68
C PRO A 400 -44.81 -21.86 -13.08
N PRO A 401 -45.30 -22.64 -14.06
CA PRO A 401 -44.83 -22.53 -15.45
C PRO A 401 -45.48 -21.31 -16.12
N GLY A 402 -44.67 -20.41 -16.70
CA GLY A 402 -45.21 -19.33 -17.55
C GLY A 402 -44.46 -18.00 -17.51
N VAL A 403 -43.14 -17.99 -17.77
CA VAL A 403 -42.50 -16.85 -18.44
C VAL A 403 -41.84 -17.43 -19.68
N ASP A 404 -42.23 -16.91 -20.84
CA ASP A 404 -41.65 -17.33 -22.12
C ASP A 404 -40.36 -16.54 -22.35
N ASP A 405 -39.22 -17.22 -22.31
CA ASP A 405 -37.92 -16.59 -22.56
C ASP A 405 -37.68 -16.37 -24.07
N SER A 406 -38.60 -16.74 -24.95
CA SER A 406 -38.48 -16.57 -26.40
C SER A 406 -38.25 -15.10 -26.79
N ASP A 407 -38.96 -14.17 -26.14
CA ASP A 407 -38.81 -12.73 -26.35
C ASP A 407 -37.42 -12.23 -25.93
N LEU A 408 -36.94 -12.63 -24.74
CA LEU A 408 -35.63 -12.22 -24.23
C LEU A 408 -34.48 -12.86 -25.03
N ARG A 409 -34.64 -14.12 -25.45
CA ARG A 409 -33.72 -14.78 -26.39
C ARG A 409 -33.65 -14.04 -27.72
N THR A 410 -34.80 -13.65 -28.27
CA THR A 410 -34.87 -12.87 -29.51
C THR A 410 -34.22 -11.49 -29.34
N CYS A 411 -34.45 -10.81 -28.20
CA CYS A 411 -33.82 -9.52 -27.88
C CYS A 411 -32.28 -9.62 -27.81
N VAL A 412 -31.73 -10.66 -27.16
CA VAL A 412 -30.28 -10.84 -27.06
C VAL A 412 -29.64 -11.21 -28.41
N VAL A 413 -30.29 -12.10 -29.17
CA VAL A 413 -29.86 -12.44 -30.54
C VAL A 413 -29.86 -11.20 -31.43
N GLN A 414 -30.92 -10.38 -31.40
CA GLN A 414 -30.98 -9.13 -32.14
C GLN A 414 -29.90 -8.15 -31.69
N SER A 415 -29.72 -7.96 -30.39
CA SER A 415 -28.69 -7.05 -29.84
C SER A 415 -27.27 -7.46 -30.25
N TYR A 416 -27.00 -8.76 -30.43
CA TYR A 416 -25.74 -9.25 -30.98
C TYR A 416 -25.58 -8.98 -32.48
N PHE A 417 -26.65 -9.14 -33.28
CA PHE A 417 -26.63 -8.73 -34.69
C PHE A 417 -26.42 -7.23 -34.84
N ASP A 418 -27.08 -6.41 -34.02
CA ASP A 418 -26.91 -4.97 -33.98
C ASP A 418 -25.46 -4.60 -33.60
N PHE A 419 -24.89 -5.24 -32.57
CA PHE A 419 -23.47 -5.09 -32.21
C PHE A 419 -22.54 -5.42 -33.39
N MET A 420 -22.79 -6.51 -34.11
CA MET A 420 -21.99 -6.92 -35.28
C MET A 420 -22.17 -5.99 -36.49
N SER A 421 -23.31 -5.30 -36.62
CA SER A 421 -23.58 -4.37 -37.73
C SER A 421 -22.81 -3.04 -37.64
N ILE A 422 -22.40 -2.61 -36.44
CA ILE A 422 -21.79 -1.29 -36.21
C ILE A 422 -20.51 -1.06 -37.03
N LEU A 423 -19.66 -2.07 -37.26
CA LEU A 423 -18.50 -1.91 -38.15
C LEU A 423 -18.84 -1.95 -39.66
N HIS A 424 -19.97 -2.55 -40.04
CA HIS A 424 -20.45 -2.47 -41.43
C HIS A 424 -20.96 -1.06 -41.76
N GLU A 425 -21.54 -0.37 -40.78
CA GLU A 425 -21.95 1.04 -40.83
C GLU A 425 -20.78 2.03 -40.72
N CYS A 426 -19.56 1.56 -40.43
CA CYS A 426 -18.37 2.40 -40.32
C CYS A 426 -18.00 3.05 -41.68
N PRO A 427 -17.94 4.39 -41.79
CA PRO A 427 -17.64 5.06 -43.05
C PRO A 427 -16.22 4.80 -43.57
N ASP A 428 -16.06 4.91 -44.90
CA ASP A 428 -14.80 4.62 -45.58
C ASP A 428 -13.63 5.49 -45.08
N TRP A 429 -13.86 6.75 -44.68
CA TRP A 429 -12.80 7.62 -44.14
C TRP A 429 -12.28 7.22 -42.74
N ILE A 430 -12.98 6.33 -42.01
CA ILE A 430 -12.51 5.72 -40.77
C ILE A 430 -11.99 4.31 -41.04
N ARG A 431 -12.64 3.55 -41.93
CA ARG A 431 -12.23 2.18 -42.31
C ARG A 431 -10.88 2.19 -43.03
N ASP A 432 -10.72 3.07 -44.01
CA ASP A 432 -9.56 3.22 -44.88
C ASP A 432 -9.14 4.71 -44.92
N PRO A 433 -8.57 5.25 -43.81
CA PRO A 433 -8.20 6.66 -43.74
C PRO A 433 -7.22 7.06 -44.85
N PRO A 434 -7.34 8.28 -45.42
CA PRO A 434 -6.45 8.71 -46.50
C PRO A 434 -5.00 8.76 -46.02
N SER A 435 -4.11 8.10 -46.76
CA SER A 435 -2.68 8.02 -46.44
C SER A 435 -2.04 9.40 -46.48
N ALA A 436 -1.44 9.82 -45.35
CA ALA A 436 -0.76 11.10 -45.21
C ALA A 436 0.46 11.27 -46.15
N ALA A 437 0.90 10.21 -46.84
CA ALA A 437 2.08 10.21 -47.71
C ALA A 437 1.76 10.21 -49.22
N ALA A 438 0.48 10.08 -49.62
CA ALA A 438 0.14 9.83 -51.03
C ALA A 438 0.02 11.10 -51.89
N ASP A 439 -0.64 12.16 -51.40
CA ASP A 439 -1.08 13.27 -52.25
C ASP A 439 -0.35 14.62 -52.02
N ALA A 440 0.13 14.92 -50.80
CA ALA A 440 0.93 16.13 -50.52
C ALA A 440 1.68 16.03 -49.16
N PRO A 441 3.01 15.74 -49.13
CA PRO A 441 3.74 15.58 -47.87
C PRO A 441 3.88 16.87 -47.03
N ASP A 442 3.70 18.04 -47.66
CA ASP A 442 3.78 19.35 -47.00
C ASP A 442 2.42 19.86 -46.47
N ASP A 443 1.29 19.19 -46.73
CA ASP A 443 -0.02 19.59 -46.19
C ASP A 443 -0.19 19.10 -44.74
N ILE A 444 0.27 19.95 -43.81
CA ILE A 444 0.12 19.79 -42.36
C ILE A 444 -1.33 19.54 -41.96
N ALA A 445 -2.31 20.18 -42.63
CA ALA A 445 -3.72 20.05 -42.30
C ALA A 445 -4.30 18.71 -42.78
N ALA A 446 -3.89 18.21 -43.96
CA ALA A 446 -4.23 16.86 -44.41
C ALA A 446 -3.64 15.80 -43.49
N ARG A 447 -2.37 15.95 -43.08
CA ARG A 447 -1.72 15.04 -42.12
C ARG A 447 -2.44 15.03 -40.76
N PHE A 448 -2.83 16.20 -40.25
CA PHE A 448 -3.63 16.30 -39.02
C PHE A 448 -4.96 15.53 -39.15
N ARG A 449 -5.73 15.77 -40.23
CA ARG A 449 -7.02 15.09 -40.46
C ARG A 449 -6.86 13.57 -40.58
N SER A 450 -5.86 13.13 -41.33
CA SER A 450 -5.52 11.70 -41.51
C SER A 450 -5.22 11.01 -40.17
N LEU A 451 -4.36 11.61 -39.33
CA LEU A 451 -4.02 11.05 -38.03
C LEU A 451 -5.21 10.98 -37.07
N CYS A 452 -6.11 11.96 -37.09
CA CYS A 452 -7.35 11.90 -36.29
C CYS A 452 -8.22 10.69 -36.68
N PHE A 453 -8.37 10.40 -37.97
CA PHE A 453 -9.13 9.24 -38.45
C PHE A 453 -8.43 7.90 -38.16
N TYR A 454 -7.10 7.80 -38.31
CA TYR A 454 -6.36 6.61 -37.88
C TYR A 454 -6.47 6.37 -36.37
N ASN A 455 -6.47 7.42 -35.56
CA ASN A 455 -6.67 7.34 -34.11
C ASN A 455 -8.09 6.86 -33.74
N GLN A 456 -9.12 7.30 -34.46
CA GLN A 456 -10.48 6.77 -34.36
C GLN A 456 -10.57 5.31 -34.82
N LYS A 457 -9.93 4.93 -35.93
CA LYS A 457 -9.87 3.53 -36.41
C LYS A 457 -9.25 2.62 -35.35
N ALA A 458 -8.12 3.03 -34.76
CA ALA A 458 -7.48 2.34 -33.65
C ALA A 458 -8.42 2.16 -32.46
N ASN A 459 -9.06 3.23 -31.99
CA ASN A 459 -9.98 3.15 -30.86
C ASN A 459 -11.17 2.22 -31.14
N LEU A 460 -11.83 2.40 -32.28
CA LEU A 460 -13.08 1.73 -32.65
C LEU A 460 -12.87 0.23 -32.89
N PHE A 461 -11.92 -0.14 -33.75
CA PHE A 461 -11.74 -1.54 -34.14
C PHE A 461 -11.11 -2.36 -33.01
N VAL A 462 -10.12 -1.83 -32.27
CA VAL A 462 -9.57 -2.52 -31.09
C VAL A 462 -10.67 -2.76 -30.05
N THR A 463 -11.53 -1.76 -29.81
CA THR A 463 -12.68 -1.89 -28.90
C THR A 463 -13.68 -2.93 -29.39
N PHE A 464 -14.02 -2.95 -30.69
CA PHE A 464 -14.93 -3.95 -31.26
C PHE A 464 -14.44 -5.37 -31.05
N HIS A 465 -13.20 -5.70 -31.45
CA HIS A 465 -12.69 -7.06 -31.36
C HIS A 465 -12.49 -7.50 -29.89
N ALA A 466 -12.05 -6.59 -29.01
CA ALA A 466 -11.97 -6.87 -27.58
C ALA A 466 -13.36 -7.16 -26.97
N LEU A 467 -14.36 -6.31 -27.21
CA LEU A 467 -15.73 -6.52 -26.71
C LEU A 467 -16.37 -7.77 -27.30
N ARG A 468 -16.18 -8.05 -28.60
CA ARG A 468 -16.64 -9.28 -29.27
C ARG A 468 -16.07 -10.52 -28.59
N LEU A 469 -14.79 -10.50 -28.21
CA LEU A 469 -14.14 -11.59 -27.50
C LEU A 469 -14.62 -11.73 -26.04
N VAL A 470 -14.86 -10.61 -25.35
CA VAL A 470 -15.46 -10.59 -24.00
C VAL A 470 -16.88 -11.17 -24.04
N LEU A 471 -17.73 -10.73 -24.97
CA LEU A 471 -19.09 -11.25 -25.14
C LEU A 471 -19.08 -12.76 -25.39
N VAL A 472 -18.31 -13.24 -26.38
CA VAL A 472 -18.17 -14.69 -26.64
C VAL A 472 -17.70 -15.45 -25.41
N SER A 473 -16.74 -14.92 -24.66
CA SER A 473 -16.20 -15.57 -23.45
C SER A 473 -17.20 -15.58 -22.29
N ARG A 474 -17.95 -14.49 -22.07
CA ARG A 474 -18.95 -14.39 -21.00
C ARG A 474 -20.18 -15.26 -21.27
N PHE A 475 -20.69 -15.28 -22.51
CA PHE A 475 -21.79 -16.15 -22.91
C PHE A 475 -21.40 -17.64 -22.84
N ALA A 476 -20.21 -18.01 -23.33
CA ALA A 476 -19.71 -19.38 -23.20
C ALA A 476 -19.52 -19.79 -21.72
N GLY A 477 -18.97 -18.91 -20.89
CA GLY A 477 -18.76 -19.17 -19.45
C GLY A 477 -20.04 -19.31 -18.63
N GLN A 478 -21.17 -18.79 -19.11
CA GLN A 478 -22.51 -19.00 -18.54
C GLN A 478 -23.25 -20.19 -19.17
N GLY A 479 -22.63 -20.92 -20.10
CA GLY A 479 -23.26 -22.06 -20.80
C GLY A 479 -24.25 -21.67 -21.90
N LEU A 480 -24.20 -20.42 -22.40
CA LEU A 480 -25.15 -19.84 -23.37
C LEU A 480 -24.53 -19.41 -24.72
N PRO A 481 -23.55 -20.13 -25.32
CA PRO A 481 -22.97 -19.72 -26.60
C PRO A 481 -23.97 -19.79 -27.77
N ASP A 482 -25.04 -20.56 -27.64
CA ASP A 482 -26.11 -20.70 -28.65
C ASP A 482 -26.92 -19.42 -28.87
N PHE A 483 -26.94 -18.51 -27.89
CA PHE A 483 -27.52 -17.17 -28.02
C PHE A 483 -26.72 -16.27 -28.98
N LEU A 484 -25.45 -16.60 -29.24
CA LEU A 484 -24.59 -15.92 -30.22
C LEU A 484 -24.50 -16.70 -31.55
N GLY A 485 -25.33 -17.73 -31.75
CA GLY A 485 -25.26 -18.64 -32.88
C GLY A 485 -24.05 -19.58 -32.87
N LEU A 486 -23.39 -19.76 -31.72
CA LEU A 486 -22.20 -20.59 -31.57
C LEU A 486 -22.55 -21.95 -30.94
N THR A 487 -21.71 -22.96 -31.16
CA THR A 487 -21.87 -24.27 -30.54
C THR A 487 -21.29 -24.28 -29.12
N SER A 488 -21.73 -25.21 -28.28
CA SER A 488 -21.10 -25.48 -26.96
C SER A 488 -19.85 -26.37 -27.06
N ASP A 489 -19.35 -26.65 -28.26
CA ASP A 489 -18.15 -27.45 -28.44
C ASP A 489 -16.88 -26.63 -28.09
N PRO A 490 -16.03 -27.08 -27.15
CA PRO A 490 -14.88 -26.31 -26.71
C PRO A 490 -13.84 -26.01 -27.81
N ALA A 491 -13.69 -26.90 -28.80
CA ALA A 491 -12.72 -26.70 -29.88
C ALA A 491 -13.23 -25.67 -30.90
N MET A 492 -14.54 -25.70 -31.24
CA MET A 492 -15.17 -24.69 -32.10
C MET A 492 -15.23 -23.31 -31.43
N LEU A 493 -15.49 -23.24 -30.12
CA LEU A 493 -15.43 -21.99 -29.36
C LEU A 493 -14.00 -21.42 -29.31
N ALA A 494 -13.01 -22.27 -29.09
CA ALA A 494 -11.60 -21.87 -29.13
C ALA A 494 -11.18 -21.37 -30.51
N LEU A 495 -11.57 -22.07 -31.59
CA LEU A 495 -11.33 -21.63 -32.96
C LEU A 495 -11.95 -20.24 -33.19
N ARG A 496 -13.18 -20.01 -32.75
CA ARG A 496 -13.86 -18.71 -32.90
C ARG A 496 -13.18 -17.58 -32.12
N LYS A 497 -12.69 -17.86 -30.91
CA LYS A 497 -11.88 -16.90 -30.14
C LYS A 497 -10.55 -16.58 -30.86
N VAL A 498 -9.89 -17.59 -31.43
CA VAL A 498 -8.65 -17.43 -32.22
C VAL A 498 -8.89 -16.63 -33.50
N GLU A 499 -10.02 -16.80 -34.18
CA GLU A 499 -10.42 -15.96 -35.32
C GLU A 499 -10.55 -14.49 -34.91
N ILE A 500 -11.31 -14.19 -33.84
CA ILE A 500 -11.50 -12.81 -33.35
C ILE A 500 -10.16 -12.16 -32.97
N ALA A 501 -9.24 -12.92 -32.37
CA ALA A 501 -7.90 -12.46 -32.04
C ALA A 501 -7.00 -12.28 -33.29
N SER A 502 -7.20 -13.09 -34.34
CA SER A 502 -6.55 -12.91 -35.64
C SER A 502 -6.99 -11.59 -36.27
N ASP A 503 -8.30 -11.38 -36.38
CA ASP A 503 -8.89 -10.14 -36.92
C ASP A 503 -8.33 -8.89 -36.19
N LEU A 504 -8.17 -8.95 -34.86
CA LEU A 504 -7.59 -7.87 -34.06
C LEU A 504 -6.10 -7.65 -34.38
N VAL A 505 -5.30 -8.72 -34.46
CA VAL A 505 -3.87 -8.61 -34.76
C VAL A 505 -3.66 -8.03 -36.15
N ASP A 506 -4.47 -8.42 -37.13
CA ASP A 506 -4.44 -7.88 -38.48
C ASP A 506 -4.80 -6.38 -38.51
N VAL A 507 -5.85 -5.96 -37.79
CA VAL A 507 -6.20 -4.54 -37.57
C VAL A 507 -5.05 -3.76 -36.95
N VAL A 508 -4.42 -4.29 -35.90
CA VAL A 508 -3.37 -3.60 -35.14
C VAL A 508 -2.06 -3.54 -35.93
N ALA A 509 -1.81 -4.48 -36.84
CA ALA A 509 -0.68 -4.45 -37.77
C ALA A 509 -0.85 -3.45 -38.94
N ASP A 510 -2.09 -3.16 -39.35
CA ASP A 510 -2.44 -2.20 -40.40
C ASP A 510 -2.41 -0.73 -39.92
N LEU A 511 -2.45 -0.50 -38.60
CA LEU A 511 -2.53 0.84 -38.03
C LEU A 511 -1.14 1.52 -37.89
N PRO A 512 -1.03 2.84 -38.16
CA PRO A 512 0.12 3.62 -37.75
C PRO A 512 0.40 3.46 -36.25
N PHE A 513 1.65 3.16 -35.89
CA PHE A 513 1.99 2.80 -34.52
C PHE A 513 1.72 3.94 -33.52
N GLU A 514 1.87 5.17 -34.00
CA GLU A 514 1.53 6.41 -33.30
C GLU A 514 0.06 6.42 -32.86
N ALA A 515 -0.89 6.01 -33.72
CA ALA A 515 -2.31 5.98 -33.39
C ALA A 515 -2.64 4.96 -32.27
N LEU A 516 -1.91 3.85 -32.21
CA LEU A 516 -2.01 2.87 -31.13
C LEU A 516 -1.42 3.41 -29.82
N GLN A 517 -0.28 4.11 -29.88
CA GLN A 517 0.34 4.74 -28.71
C GLN A 517 -0.51 5.87 -28.14
N ALA A 518 -1.12 6.71 -28.98
CA ALA A 518 -1.95 7.83 -28.58
C ALA A 518 -3.23 7.42 -27.83
N ASN A 519 -3.81 6.26 -28.18
CA ASN A 519 -4.93 5.67 -27.45
C ASN A 519 -4.58 5.21 -26.01
N GLY A 520 -3.29 5.23 -25.65
CA GLY A 520 -2.80 5.07 -24.27
C GLY A 520 -3.21 3.78 -23.57
N GLU A 521 -3.21 3.83 -22.24
CA GLU A 521 -3.45 2.67 -21.39
C GLU A 521 -4.80 1.96 -21.64
N PRO A 522 -5.93 2.64 -21.89
CA PRO A 522 -7.20 1.96 -22.20
C PRO A 522 -7.15 1.09 -23.46
N CYS A 523 -6.25 1.35 -24.41
CA CYS A 523 -6.00 0.45 -25.54
C CYS A 523 -5.14 -0.74 -25.11
N VAL A 524 -4.07 -0.50 -24.36
CA VAL A 524 -3.21 -1.57 -23.82
C VAL A 524 -4.02 -2.57 -22.97
N GLU A 525 -4.94 -2.10 -22.13
CA GLU A 525 -5.85 -2.96 -21.35
C GLU A 525 -6.69 -3.89 -22.24
N LYS A 526 -7.28 -3.37 -23.33
CA LYS A 526 -8.06 -4.17 -24.31
C LYS A 526 -7.19 -5.22 -25.02
N LEU A 527 -5.98 -4.84 -25.42
CA LEU A 527 -5.02 -5.76 -26.05
C LEU A 527 -4.58 -6.86 -25.06
N ARG A 528 -4.31 -6.52 -23.79
CA ARG A 528 -3.99 -7.52 -22.74
C ARG A 528 -5.11 -8.55 -22.56
N GLN A 529 -6.38 -8.14 -22.60
CA GLN A 529 -7.50 -9.09 -22.46
C GLN A 529 -7.57 -10.11 -23.60
N VAL A 530 -7.25 -9.70 -24.83
CA VAL A 530 -7.12 -10.66 -25.95
C VAL A 530 -5.92 -11.58 -25.75
N GLY A 531 -4.82 -11.06 -25.21
CA GLY A 531 -3.67 -11.87 -24.76
C GLY A 531 -4.06 -12.93 -23.72
N VAL A 532 -4.86 -12.57 -22.70
CA VAL A 532 -5.37 -13.51 -21.68
C VAL A 532 -6.23 -14.60 -22.33
N ALA A 533 -7.16 -14.24 -23.21
CA ALA A 533 -8.00 -15.22 -23.90
C ALA A 533 -7.20 -16.17 -24.82
N LEU A 534 -6.12 -15.68 -25.46
CA LEU A 534 -5.19 -16.52 -26.22
C LEU A 534 -4.41 -17.48 -25.30
N LEU A 535 -3.95 -17.01 -24.14
CA LEU A 535 -3.28 -17.83 -23.13
C LEU A 535 -4.21 -18.91 -22.57
N GLU A 536 -5.48 -18.60 -22.26
CA GLU A 536 -6.47 -19.61 -21.87
C GLU A 536 -6.53 -20.75 -22.90
N ILE A 537 -6.67 -20.40 -24.19
CA ILE A 537 -6.76 -21.35 -25.30
C ILE A 537 -5.51 -22.23 -25.41
N MET A 538 -4.32 -21.62 -25.26
CA MET A 538 -3.04 -22.36 -25.28
C MET A 538 -2.93 -23.42 -24.20
N HIS A 539 -3.58 -23.23 -23.04
CA HIS A 539 -3.51 -24.17 -21.91
C HIS A 539 -4.69 -25.14 -21.85
N SER A 540 -5.90 -24.72 -22.28
CA SER A 540 -7.13 -25.50 -22.09
C SER A 540 -7.53 -26.38 -23.29
N VAL A 541 -6.99 -26.13 -24.48
CA VAL A 541 -7.49 -26.74 -25.73
C VAL A 541 -6.56 -27.84 -26.23
N ARG A 542 -7.05 -29.08 -26.25
CA ARG A 542 -6.29 -30.27 -26.68
C ARG A 542 -5.99 -30.35 -28.18
N ASN A 543 -6.49 -29.41 -28.99
CA ASN A 543 -6.24 -29.37 -30.44
C ASN A 543 -4.98 -28.55 -30.73
N GLU A 544 -3.89 -29.25 -31.04
CA GLU A 544 -2.57 -28.67 -31.25
C GLU A 544 -2.52 -27.61 -32.37
N ALA A 545 -3.35 -27.73 -33.41
CA ALA A 545 -3.40 -26.74 -34.49
C ALA A 545 -3.99 -25.40 -34.02
N ILE A 546 -5.02 -25.45 -33.16
CA ILE A 546 -5.62 -24.25 -32.57
C ILE A 546 -4.64 -23.62 -31.56
N ALA A 547 -4.00 -24.44 -30.71
CA ALA A 547 -2.99 -23.97 -29.76
C ALA A 547 -1.76 -23.35 -30.46
N ALA A 548 -1.30 -23.92 -31.58
CA ALA A 548 -0.21 -23.36 -32.38
C ALA A 548 -0.58 -22.01 -33.03
N ARG A 549 -1.80 -21.87 -33.56
CA ARG A 549 -2.29 -20.57 -34.08
C ARG A 549 -2.40 -19.54 -32.95
N ALA A 550 -2.91 -19.93 -31.79
CA ALA A 550 -2.98 -19.07 -30.61
C ALA A 550 -1.60 -18.58 -30.14
N ARG A 551 -0.59 -19.46 -30.07
CA ARG A 551 0.81 -19.09 -29.76
C ARG A 551 1.39 -18.07 -30.73
N THR A 552 1.10 -18.21 -32.02
CA THR A 552 1.60 -17.31 -33.08
C THR A 552 1.00 -15.90 -32.95
N LEU A 553 -0.32 -15.82 -32.76
CA LEU A 553 -1.03 -14.56 -32.52
C LEU A 553 -0.59 -13.91 -31.21
N PHE A 554 -0.41 -14.70 -30.14
CA PHE A 554 0.04 -14.20 -28.84
C PHE A 554 1.44 -13.58 -28.93
N GLY A 555 2.39 -14.23 -29.63
CA GLY A 555 3.73 -13.67 -29.84
C GLY A 555 3.72 -12.34 -30.60
N THR A 556 2.86 -12.22 -31.62
CA THR A 556 2.70 -10.96 -32.39
C THR A 556 2.10 -9.85 -31.53
N LEU A 557 1.05 -10.17 -30.77
CA LEU A 557 0.41 -9.25 -29.84
C LEU A 557 1.36 -8.81 -28.71
N LEU A 558 2.28 -9.69 -28.29
CA LEU A 558 3.27 -9.40 -27.26
C LEU A 558 4.36 -8.43 -27.73
N ASP A 559 4.84 -8.54 -28.98
CA ASP A 559 5.75 -7.54 -29.59
C ASP A 559 5.11 -6.15 -29.59
N ILE A 560 3.85 -6.06 -30.05
CA ILE A 560 3.09 -4.81 -30.07
C ILE A 560 2.95 -4.25 -28.64
N LEU A 561 2.50 -5.06 -27.68
CA LEU A 561 2.36 -4.64 -26.28
C LEU A 561 3.69 -4.16 -25.66
N ALA A 562 4.81 -4.83 -25.95
CA ALA A 562 6.13 -4.42 -25.48
C ALA A 562 6.55 -3.07 -26.05
N ARG A 563 6.27 -2.81 -27.34
CA ARG A 563 6.58 -1.55 -28.02
C ARG A 563 5.69 -0.38 -27.58
N LEU A 564 4.47 -0.66 -27.08
CA LEU A 564 3.54 0.37 -26.61
C LEU A 564 3.96 1.00 -25.26
N ASN A 565 4.92 0.41 -24.53
CA ASN A 565 5.59 1.02 -23.36
C ASN A 565 4.62 1.55 -22.28
N SER A 566 3.70 0.69 -21.82
CA SER A 566 2.61 1.07 -20.91
C SER A 566 3.10 1.49 -19.51
N ARG A 567 2.55 2.57 -18.96
CA ARG A 567 3.04 3.20 -17.72
C ARG A 567 2.46 2.60 -16.43
N THR A 568 1.32 1.92 -16.48
CA THR A 568 0.60 1.46 -15.26
C THR A 568 1.11 0.13 -14.68
N TYR A 569 2.02 -0.57 -15.36
CA TYR A 569 2.57 -1.87 -14.93
C TYR A 569 3.36 -1.84 -13.60
N ILE A 570 3.48 -0.68 -12.96
CA ILE A 570 4.19 -0.46 -11.69
C ILE A 570 3.33 -0.84 -10.46
N ASN A 571 1.99 -0.90 -10.56
CA ASN A 571 1.10 -0.97 -9.37
C ASN A 571 0.05 -2.10 -9.32
N THR A 572 0.06 -3.08 -10.24
CA THR A 572 -0.83 -4.27 -10.14
C THR A 572 -0.07 -5.57 -10.43
N THR A 573 -0.01 -6.44 -9.43
CA THR A 573 0.74 -7.69 -9.43
C THR A 573 0.14 -8.74 -10.36
N PHE A 574 0.80 -9.03 -11.49
CA PHE A 574 0.96 -10.36 -12.08
C PHE A 574 1.92 -10.25 -13.29
N PRO A 575 3.19 -10.68 -13.18
CA PRO A 575 4.13 -10.62 -14.28
C PRO A 575 3.96 -11.84 -15.21
N LEU A 576 3.44 -11.62 -16.41
CA LEU A 576 3.82 -12.48 -17.53
C LEU A 576 5.27 -12.14 -17.89
N ALA A 577 6.16 -13.11 -17.70
CA ALA A 577 7.55 -12.97 -18.11
C ALA A 577 7.61 -12.83 -19.64
N VAL A 578 7.84 -11.60 -20.10
CA VAL A 578 8.38 -11.38 -21.44
C VAL A 578 9.87 -11.59 -21.33
N ASP A 579 10.35 -12.72 -21.85
CA ASP A 579 11.78 -13.01 -22.01
C ASP A 579 12.42 -12.05 -23.02
N ASN A 580 12.64 -10.80 -22.60
CA ASN A 580 13.89 -10.14 -22.94
C ASN A 580 14.98 -10.91 -22.20
N ALA A 581 15.69 -11.79 -22.92
CA ALA A 581 16.76 -12.62 -22.40
C ALA A 581 18.00 -11.80 -21.98
N LYS A 582 17.86 -10.96 -20.95
CA LYS A 582 18.93 -10.77 -19.96
C LYS A 582 18.99 -12.06 -19.17
N MET A 583 20.07 -12.83 -19.37
CA MET A 583 20.28 -14.08 -18.66
C MET A 583 20.06 -13.88 -17.15
N ALA A 584 19.26 -14.76 -16.54
CA ALA A 584 18.98 -14.69 -15.12
C ALA A 584 20.29 -14.74 -14.32
N GLU A 585 20.58 -13.67 -13.57
CA GLU A 585 21.87 -13.49 -12.92
C GLU A 585 21.91 -14.33 -11.64
N THR A 586 22.81 -15.31 -11.58
CA THR A 586 23.09 -16.02 -10.33
C THR A 586 23.91 -15.13 -9.42
N ARG A 587 23.28 -14.62 -8.35
CA ARG A 587 23.96 -13.87 -7.29
C ARG A 587 24.21 -14.76 -6.08
N THR A 588 25.32 -14.52 -5.40
CA THR A 588 25.65 -15.15 -4.12
C THR A 588 25.35 -14.17 -3.00
N PHE A 589 24.72 -14.69 -1.94
CA PHE A 589 24.38 -13.98 -0.72
C PHE A 589 25.17 -14.58 0.44
N SER A 590 25.73 -13.74 1.29
CA SER A 590 26.47 -14.10 2.50
C SER A 590 25.69 -13.69 3.74
N ASN A 591 25.52 -14.64 4.65
CA ASN A 591 24.85 -14.50 5.93
C ASN A 591 25.85 -14.36 7.10
N PRO A 592 25.38 -13.93 8.28
CA PRO A 592 24.10 -13.26 8.53
C PRO A 592 24.05 -11.87 7.86
N ILE A 593 22.88 -11.46 7.38
CA ILE A 593 22.68 -10.14 6.77
C ILE A 593 22.70 -9.00 7.79
N VAL A 594 22.33 -9.28 9.04
CA VAL A 594 22.60 -8.38 10.18
C VAL A 594 23.26 -9.21 11.30
N PRO A 595 24.60 -9.23 11.39
CA PRO A 595 25.34 -10.00 12.40
C PRO A 595 25.17 -9.44 13.81
N GLY A 596 25.56 -10.22 14.81
CA GLY A 596 25.51 -9.81 16.22
C GLY A 596 24.08 -9.73 16.75
N PHE A 597 23.92 -9.01 17.86
CA PHE A 597 22.63 -8.75 18.50
C PHE A 597 21.63 -8.02 17.57
N ALA A 598 20.88 -8.81 16.80
CA ALA A 598 19.90 -8.37 15.81
C ALA A 598 18.82 -9.47 15.63
N PRO A 599 17.95 -9.68 16.63
CA PRO A 599 16.96 -10.76 16.63
C PRO A 599 15.60 -10.31 16.10
N ASP A 600 14.70 -11.27 15.93
CA ASP A 600 13.27 -11.01 15.68
C ASP A 600 13.05 -10.07 14.46
N PRO A 601 13.55 -10.42 13.25
CA PRO A 601 13.57 -9.54 12.09
C PRO A 601 12.19 -9.42 11.41
N SER A 602 11.72 -8.19 11.21
CA SER A 602 10.59 -7.86 10.35
C SER A 602 11.03 -6.96 9.19
N VAL A 603 10.51 -7.20 7.99
CA VAL A 603 10.96 -6.58 6.73
C VAL A 603 9.78 -6.02 5.93
N VAL A 604 9.91 -4.79 5.44
CA VAL A 604 8.99 -4.20 4.46
C VAL A 604 9.75 -3.66 3.24
N PHE A 605 9.19 -3.85 2.04
CA PHE A 605 9.75 -3.34 0.79
C PHE A 605 8.94 -2.13 0.30
N VAL A 606 9.58 -0.97 0.19
CA VAL A 606 8.93 0.32 -0.15
C VAL A 606 9.81 1.12 -1.09
N HIS A 607 9.25 1.55 -2.23
CA HIS A 607 9.91 2.41 -3.22
C HIS A 607 11.32 1.95 -3.64
N GLY A 608 11.52 0.64 -3.82
CA GLY A 608 12.82 0.08 -4.23
C GLY A 608 13.80 -0.22 -3.11
N VAL A 609 13.44 0.05 -1.84
CA VAL A 609 14.29 -0.16 -0.66
C VAL A 609 13.61 -1.14 0.31
N PHE A 610 14.38 -2.07 0.85
CA PHE A 610 13.99 -2.94 1.95
C PHE A 610 14.35 -2.28 3.27
N TYR A 611 13.40 -2.24 4.20
CA TYR A 611 13.60 -1.75 5.57
C TYR A 611 13.39 -2.90 6.55
N LEU A 612 14.31 -3.09 7.48
CA LEU A 612 14.33 -4.19 8.43
C LEU A 612 14.42 -3.67 9.86
N ALA A 613 13.52 -4.09 10.73
CA ALA A 613 13.52 -3.79 12.16
C ALA A 613 13.89 -5.04 12.98
N THR A 614 14.63 -4.88 14.07
CA THR A 614 14.98 -5.97 15.01
C THR A 614 14.70 -5.57 16.45
N SER A 615 14.48 -6.54 17.33
CA SER A 615 14.29 -6.28 18.77
C SER A 615 15.54 -5.68 19.44
N SER A 616 15.37 -5.06 20.60
CA SER A 616 16.45 -4.32 21.29
C SER A 616 16.47 -4.45 22.82
N PHE A 617 15.44 -5.03 23.43
CA PHE A 617 15.34 -5.30 24.87
C PHE A 617 15.66 -4.04 25.71
N HIS A 618 16.69 -4.13 26.55
CA HIS A 618 17.11 -3.11 27.49
C HIS A 618 18.07 -2.07 26.89
N VAL A 619 18.33 -2.11 25.58
CA VAL A 619 19.34 -1.30 24.91
C VAL A 619 18.69 -0.14 24.18
N PHE A 620 19.13 1.07 24.49
CA PHE A 620 18.64 2.33 23.92
C PHE A 620 19.71 2.94 22.97
N PRO A 621 19.34 3.67 21.90
CA PRO A 621 18.00 3.78 21.35
C PRO A 621 17.48 2.43 20.84
N GLY A 622 16.18 2.23 20.94
CA GLY A 622 15.49 0.96 20.72
C GLY A 622 14.91 0.79 19.32
N ILE A 623 14.70 -0.47 18.94
CA ILE A 623 14.25 -0.91 17.61
C ILE A 623 15.11 -0.28 16.49
N PRO A 624 16.36 -0.75 16.30
CA PRO A 624 17.20 -0.30 15.19
C PRO A 624 16.57 -0.69 13.85
N ILE A 625 16.68 0.22 12.89
CA ILE A 625 16.10 0.11 11.55
C ILE A 625 17.25 0.10 10.55
N TYR A 626 17.29 -0.94 9.72
CA TYR A 626 18.28 -1.12 8.67
C TYR A 626 17.63 -0.93 7.29
N ALA A 627 18.38 -0.43 6.31
CA ALA A 627 17.92 -0.28 4.93
C ALA A 627 18.89 -0.97 3.95
N SER A 628 18.35 -1.58 2.89
CA SER A 628 19.09 -2.22 1.80
C SER A 628 18.36 -2.09 0.47
N THR A 629 19.10 -2.10 -0.63
CA THR A 629 18.56 -2.13 -2.01
C THR A 629 18.77 -3.47 -2.72
N ASP A 630 19.60 -4.35 -2.15
CA ASP A 630 20.07 -5.60 -2.77
C ASP A 630 19.94 -6.84 -1.88
N LEU A 631 19.43 -6.67 -0.64
CA LEU A 631 19.32 -7.67 0.43
C LEU A 631 20.65 -8.16 1.02
N GLN A 632 21.78 -7.67 0.53
CA GLN A 632 23.11 -8.05 0.99
C GLN A 632 23.77 -6.96 1.84
N GLU A 633 23.79 -5.73 1.33
CA GLU A 633 24.37 -4.59 2.02
C GLU A 633 23.26 -3.83 2.76
N TRP A 634 23.37 -3.85 4.09
CA TRP A 634 22.42 -3.24 5.01
C TRP A 634 23.09 -2.09 5.75
N LYS A 635 22.48 -0.91 5.76
CA LYS A 635 22.91 0.24 6.56
C LYS A 635 22.00 0.42 7.77
N HIS A 636 22.53 0.73 8.94
CA HIS A 636 21.71 1.16 10.10
C HIS A 636 21.33 2.63 9.89
N ILE A 637 20.04 2.94 9.71
CA ILE A 637 19.58 4.28 9.31
C ILE A 637 18.86 5.07 10.41
N SER A 638 18.18 4.37 11.33
CA SER A 638 17.38 4.98 12.38
C SER A 638 17.20 4.01 13.56
N ASN A 639 16.60 4.49 14.65
CA ASN A 639 16.07 3.68 15.74
C ASN A 639 14.66 4.22 16.03
N ALA A 640 13.65 3.36 16.14
CA ALA A 640 12.25 3.81 16.28
C ALA A 640 11.95 4.41 17.66
N ILE A 641 12.59 3.90 18.71
CA ILE A 641 12.52 4.44 20.08
C ILE A 641 13.81 5.21 20.36
N ASN A 642 13.84 6.50 20.00
CA ASN A 642 15.05 7.32 20.07
C ASN A 642 14.97 8.51 21.02
N ARG A 643 13.80 8.74 21.64
CA ARG A 643 13.60 9.70 22.74
C ARG A 643 13.23 8.96 24.02
N LYS A 644 13.72 9.44 25.16
CA LYS A 644 13.35 8.87 26.48
C LYS A 644 11.90 9.22 26.83
N GLU A 645 11.47 10.38 26.36
CA GLU A 645 10.14 10.98 26.52
C GLU A 645 9.08 10.19 25.76
N GLN A 646 9.47 9.55 24.65
CA GLN A 646 8.62 8.67 23.84
C GLN A 646 8.35 7.35 24.60
N LEU A 647 9.40 6.68 25.10
CA LEU A 647 9.27 5.46 25.89
C LEU A 647 10.52 5.21 26.74
N SER A 648 10.33 5.00 28.05
CA SER A 648 11.42 4.70 29.00
C SER A 648 11.66 3.18 29.14
N LEU A 649 12.93 2.80 29.06
CA LEU A 649 13.48 1.47 29.33
C LEU A 649 14.08 1.35 30.73
N ALA A 650 13.89 2.33 31.63
CA ALA A 650 14.46 2.32 32.98
C ALA A 650 14.15 1.01 33.76
N ARG A 651 12.98 0.40 33.53
CA ARG A 651 12.52 -0.87 34.13
C ARG A 651 12.81 -2.12 33.29
N ALA A 652 13.62 -2.03 32.23
CA ALA A 652 14.00 -3.14 31.36
C ALA A 652 15.13 -3.99 31.99
N SER A 653 14.90 -4.61 33.15
CA SER A 653 15.93 -5.33 33.90
C SER A 653 16.01 -6.84 33.59
N THR A 654 17.20 -7.40 33.76
CA THR A 654 17.52 -8.80 33.43
C THR A 654 17.33 -9.70 34.65
N ALA A 655 16.68 -10.85 34.47
CA ALA A 655 16.53 -11.85 35.52
C ALA A 655 16.78 -13.27 34.99
N VAL A 656 17.26 -14.15 35.88
CA VAL A 656 17.27 -15.59 35.60
C VAL A 656 15.85 -16.12 35.83
N MET A 657 15.28 -16.77 34.81
CA MET A 657 13.92 -17.31 34.84
C MET A 657 13.95 -18.81 34.54
N PRO A 658 13.22 -19.66 35.29
CA PRO A 658 13.09 -21.07 34.95
C PRO A 658 12.25 -21.25 33.68
N LEU A 659 12.61 -22.25 32.89
CA LEU A 659 11.82 -22.80 31.80
C LEU A 659 11.11 -24.07 32.28
N ASP A 660 9.96 -24.37 31.70
CA ASP A 660 9.19 -25.60 31.88
C ASP A 660 10.00 -26.86 31.52
N THR A 661 10.95 -26.74 30.60
CA THR A 661 11.90 -27.81 30.25
C THR A 661 12.92 -28.14 31.36
N GLY A 662 12.84 -27.51 32.54
CA GLY A 662 13.82 -27.63 33.63
C GLY A 662 15.13 -26.86 33.42
N ASN A 663 15.26 -26.13 32.31
CA ASN A 663 16.37 -25.24 32.03
C ASN A 663 16.16 -23.85 32.67
N VAL A 664 17.14 -22.96 32.55
CA VAL A 664 17.00 -21.53 32.89
C VAL A 664 17.33 -20.65 31.69
N MET A 665 16.65 -19.51 31.60
CA MET A 665 16.88 -18.43 30.65
C MET A 665 17.34 -17.17 31.37
N VAL A 666 18.28 -16.43 30.78
CA VAL A 666 18.67 -15.07 31.22
C VAL A 666 17.83 -14.07 30.41
N ALA A 667 16.73 -13.65 31.03
CA ALA A 667 15.67 -12.89 30.39
C ALA A 667 15.81 -11.38 30.64
N SER A 668 16.33 -10.66 29.64
CA SER A 668 16.29 -9.20 29.58
C SER A 668 14.88 -8.72 29.23
N ALA A 669 14.39 -7.71 29.94
CA ALA A 669 13.12 -7.04 29.63
C ALA A 669 13.34 -5.88 28.63
N GLY A 670 12.30 -5.07 28.35
CA GLY A 670 12.31 -3.98 27.38
C GLY A 670 11.67 -4.37 26.04
N LEU A 671 12.19 -3.84 24.93
CA LEU A 671 11.56 -3.92 23.60
C LEU A 671 11.77 -5.28 22.92
N PHE A 672 10.70 -6.07 22.82
CA PHE A 672 10.67 -7.41 22.22
C PHE A 672 10.52 -7.32 20.69
N ALA A 673 9.98 -8.35 20.03
CA ALA A 673 9.82 -8.42 18.58
C ALA A 673 9.04 -7.20 18.02
N PRO A 674 9.60 -6.47 17.06
CA PRO A 674 8.89 -5.43 16.32
C PRO A 674 8.36 -5.97 14.99
N THR A 675 7.17 -5.54 14.57
CA THR A 675 6.69 -5.71 13.19
C THR A 675 6.68 -4.36 12.48
N ILE A 676 7.36 -4.25 11.33
CA ILE A 676 7.32 -3.06 10.46
C ILE A 676 6.35 -3.24 9.30
N ARG A 677 5.50 -2.24 9.04
CA ARG A 677 4.55 -2.18 7.93
C ARG A 677 4.58 -0.82 7.25
N TYR A 678 4.10 -0.76 6.02
CA TYR A 678 3.89 0.48 5.29
C TYR A 678 2.48 0.50 4.70
N HIS A 679 1.73 1.57 4.96
CA HIS A 679 0.35 1.73 4.52
C HIS A 679 0.06 3.21 4.27
N GLU A 680 -0.52 3.51 3.11
CA GLU A 680 -0.98 4.86 2.72
C GLU A 680 0.03 6.02 2.92
N GLY A 681 1.33 5.74 2.71
CA GLY A 681 2.40 6.74 2.85
C GLY A 681 3.13 6.72 4.20
N ILE A 682 2.64 5.93 5.16
CA ILE A 682 3.12 5.92 6.54
C ILE A 682 3.75 4.56 6.87
N PHE A 683 4.93 4.59 7.48
CA PHE A 683 5.55 3.45 8.13
C PHE A 683 4.99 3.30 9.55
N TYR A 684 4.62 2.08 9.91
CA TYR A 684 4.17 1.69 11.25
C TYR A 684 5.13 0.64 11.82
N ILE A 685 5.52 0.81 13.09
CA ILE A 685 6.21 -0.22 13.85
C ILE A 685 5.37 -0.52 15.09
N VAL A 686 4.94 -1.77 15.22
CA VAL A 686 4.24 -2.29 16.41
C VAL A 686 5.19 -3.17 17.22
N CYS A 687 5.15 -3.11 18.55
CA CYS A 687 6.09 -3.81 19.43
C CYS A 687 5.51 -4.00 20.84
N THR A 688 6.11 -4.89 21.63
CA THR A 688 5.86 -5.03 23.07
C THR A 688 7.02 -4.46 23.88
N ASN A 689 6.72 -3.56 24.81
CA ASN A 689 7.62 -3.19 25.91
C ASN A 689 7.34 -4.08 27.13
N ALA A 690 8.28 -4.96 27.45
CA ALA A 690 8.24 -5.77 28.65
C ALA A 690 8.82 -4.99 29.84
N ILE A 691 8.00 -4.69 30.83
CA ILE A 691 8.33 -3.85 31.99
C ILE A 691 8.45 -4.74 33.24
N ARG A 692 9.57 -4.65 33.98
CA ARG A 692 9.71 -5.41 35.23
C ARG A 692 9.18 -4.61 36.43
N GLY A 693 8.09 -5.11 37.00
CA GLY A 693 7.43 -4.59 38.19
C GLY A 693 8.21 -4.88 39.48
N ASP A 694 7.78 -4.24 40.56
CA ASP A 694 8.34 -4.47 41.90
C ASP A 694 7.99 -5.90 42.36
N GLY A 695 8.96 -6.61 42.93
CA GLY A 695 8.85 -8.07 43.14
C GLY A 695 9.14 -8.93 41.90
N GLY A 696 9.60 -8.33 40.79
CA GLY A 696 10.16 -9.05 39.64
C GLY A 696 9.16 -9.55 38.59
N ARG A 697 7.85 -9.36 38.83
CA ARG A 697 6.77 -9.70 37.90
C ARG A 697 6.90 -8.90 36.60
N LEU A 698 6.72 -9.58 35.46
CA LEU A 698 6.70 -8.92 34.15
C LEU A 698 5.29 -8.42 33.83
N SER A 699 5.17 -7.16 33.41
CA SER A 699 4.00 -6.60 32.74
C SER A 699 4.35 -6.32 31.28
N LEU A 700 3.38 -6.50 30.38
CA LEU A 700 3.54 -6.28 28.95
C LEU A 700 2.72 -5.07 28.54
N ASP A 701 3.35 -4.20 27.77
CA ASP A 701 2.78 -2.97 27.26
C ASP A 701 2.91 -2.98 25.73
N ASN A 702 1.79 -3.06 25.02
CA ASN A 702 1.75 -3.22 23.57
C ASN A 702 1.38 -1.89 22.91
N PHE A 703 2.19 -1.48 21.94
CA PHE A 703 2.09 -0.16 21.32
C PHE A 703 2.52 -0.18 19.85
N TYR A 704 2.16 0.85 19.10
CA TYR A 704 2.76 1.17 17.81
C TYR A 704 3.19 2.63 17.73
N VAL A 705 4.19 2.87 16.88
CA VAL A 705 4.72 4.18 16.50
C VAL A 705 4.69 4.32 14.98
N SER A 706 4.66 5.56 14.48
CA SER A 706 4.55 5.84 13.04
C SER A 706 5.49 6.96 12.56
N THR A 707 5.79 6.97 11.27
CA THR A 707 6.52 8.05 10.59
C THR A 707 6.24 8.05 9.08
N ASP A 708 6.31 9.21 8.43
CA ASP A 708 6.22 9.39 6.98
C ASP A 708 7.61 9.48 6.30
N ASP A 709 8.65 9.97 6.99
CA ASP A 709 10.05 9.85 6.57
C ASP A 709 10.88 8.98 7.54
N ILE A 710 10.98 7.69 7.22
CA ILE A 710 11.78 6.69 7.94
C ILE A 710 13.27 7.05 8.12
N TRP A 711 13.80 7.96 7.28
CA TRP A 711 15.19 8.42 7.36
C TRP A 711 15.39 9.62 8.30
N SER A 712 14.32 10.33 8.65
CA SER A 712 14.40 11.52 9.50
C SER A 712 14.68 11.19 10.98
N GLY A 713 14.42 9.95 11.40
CA GLY A 713 14.36 9.57 12.81
C GLY A 713 13.14 10.14 13.56
N SER A 714 12.23 10.84 12.89
CA SER A 714 11.06 11.47 13.52
C SER A 714 9.90 10.48 13.66
N TRP A 715 9.96 9.66 14.70
CA TRP A 715 8.89 8.73 15.07
C TRP A 715 7.89 9.37 16.03
N SER A 716 6.61 9.05 15.84
CA SER A 716 5.53 9.45 16.75
C SER A 716 5.78 8.97 18.19
N ASP A 717 5.10 9.61 19.14
CA ASP A 717 4.91 9.02 20.45
C ASP A 717 4.04 7.74 20.32
N PRO A 718 4.16 6.77 21.26
CA PRO A 718 3.49 5.48 21.13
C PRO A 718 1.98 5.57 21.33
N ILE A 719 1.23 4.89 20.46
CA ILE A 719 -0.18 4.61 20.66
C ILE A 719 -0.31 3.21 21.24
N HIS A 720 -0.79 3.14 22.48
CA HIS A 720 -0.91 1.89 23.25
C HIS A 720 -2.27 1.23 23.03
N PHE A 721 -2.31 -0.10 23.00
CA PHE A 721 -3.54 -0.88 22.85
C PHE A 721 -3.56 -2.11 23.77
N PRO A 722 -4.74 -2.54 24.26
CA PRO A 722 -4.83 -3.65 25.20
C PRO A 722 -4.66 -5.01 24.49
N PHE A 723 -3.52 -5.66 24.69
CA PHE A 723 -3.28 -7.04 24.24
C PHE A 723 -2.54 -7.83 25.33
N ALA A 724 -3.07 -8.99 25.75
CA ALA A 724 -2.51 -9.78 26.85
C ALA A 724 -1.47 -10.80 26.33
N GLY A 725 -0.44 -10.28 25.67
CA GLY A 725 0.48 -11.10 24.88
C GLY A 725 1.71 -10.33 24.41
N ILE A 726 2.56 -11.04 23.65
CA ILE A 726 3.76 -10.50 22.99
C ILE A 726 3.61 -10.58 21.47
N ASP A 727 4.64 -10.13 20.76
CA ASP A 727 4.79 -10.24 19.31
C ASP A 727 3.58 -9.73 18.50
N PRO A 728 3.10 -8.51 18.77
CA PRO A 728 2.04 -7.92 17.97
C PRO A 728 2.54 -7.67 16.54
N SER A 729 1.64 -7.86 15.58
CA SER A 729 1.89 -7.68 14.16
C SER A 729 0.65 -7.08 13.52
N ILE A 730 0.83 -5.99 12.79
CA ILE A 730 -0.27 -5.28 12.11
C ILE A 730 -0.51 -5.92 10.73
N PHE A 731 -1.79 -6.09 10.39
CA PHE A 731 -2.25 -6.40 9.05
C PHE A 731 -3.32 -5.39 8.59
N PHE A 732 -3.05 -4.72 7.47
CA PHE A 732 -3.98 -3.82 6.79
C PHE A 732 -4.67 -4.58 5.66
N ASP A 733 -6.00 -4.72 5.72
CA ASP A 733 -6.74 -5.46 4.71
C ASP A 733 -7.39 -4.54 3.64
N ASN A 734 -7.66 -5.11 2.47
CA ASN A 734 -8.32 -4.47 1.34
C ASN A 734 -9.80 -4.13 1.60
N ASP A 735 -10.39 -4.53 2.74
CA ASP A 735 -11.71 -4.09 3.19
C ASP A 735 -11.66 -2.74 3.96
N GLY A 736 -10.46 -2.18 4.16
CA GLY A 736 -10.23 -0.93 4.88
C GLY A 736 -10.04 -1.11 6.39
N LYS A 737 -10.03 -2.35 6.90
CA LYS A 737 -9.83 -2.64 8.33
C LYS A 737 -8.37 -2.88 8.69
N THR A 738 -8.04 -2.56 9.94
CA THR A 738 -6.76 -2.87 10.55
C THR A 738 -6.93 -3.93 11.63
N TYR A 739 -6.16 -5.01 11.50
CA TYR A 739 -6.14 -6.10 12.46
C TYR A 739 -4.76 -6.16 13.13
N ILE A 740 -4.75 -6.53 14.41
CA ILE A 740 -3.53 -6.91 15.12
C ILE A 740 -3.67 -8.35 15.57
N GLN A 741 -2.71 -9.18 15.17
CA GLN A 741 -2.50 -10.53 15.69
C GLN A 741 -1.26 -10.56 16.58
N GLY A 742 -1.25 -11.44 17.59
CA GLY A 742 -0.13 -11.58 18.52
C GLY A 742 -0.15 -12.91 19.29
N CYS A 743 0.97 -13.21 19.94
CA CYS A 743 1.16 -14.35 20.83
C CYS A 743 0.37 -14.12 22.14
N TRP A 744 -0.77 -14.78 22.32
CA TRP A 744 -1.57 -14.67 23.53
C TRP A 744 -1.17 -15.75 24.54
N MET A 745 -0.68 -15.33 25.71
CA MET A 745 -0.30 -16.26 26.77
C MET A 745 -1.56 -16.85 27.42
N VAL A 746 -1.66 -18.19 27.45
CA VAL A 746 -2.79 -18.90 28.07
C VAL A 746 -2.41 -19.35 29.48
N ASP A 747 -1.47 -20.29 29.59
CA ASP A 747 -0.87 -20.77 30.83
C ASP A 747 0.44 -21.47 30.48
N ARG A 748 1.59 -20.98 30.98
CA ARG A 748 2.92 -21.54 30.68
C ARG A 748 3.12 -22.98 31.19
N LEU A 749 2.19 -23.51 31.99
CA LEU A 749 2.21 -24.89 32.50
C LEU A 749 1.19 -25.81 31.80
N ARG A 750 0.52 -25.33 30.73
CA ARG A 750 -0.45 -26.11 29.94
C ARG A 750 -0.08 -26.08 28.46
N GLN A 751 -0.69 -26.98 27.69
CA GLN A 751 -0.60 -27.00 26.23
C GLN A 751 -1.99 -26.74 25.63
N PRO A 752 -2.13 -25.79 24.67
CA PRO A 752 -1.09 -24.88 24.20
C PRO A 752 -0.69 -23.85 25.28
N SER A 753 0.61 -23.57 25.41
CA SER A 753 1.13 -22.56 26.33
C SER A 753 0.72 -21.14 25.91
N CYS A 754 0.77 -20.89 24.59
CA CYS A 754 0.34 -19.68 23.91
C CYS A 754 -0.45 -20.02 22.63
N THR A 755 -1.39 -19.16 22.24
CA THR A 755 -2.13 -19.27 20.97
C THR A 755 -2.16 -17.93 20.25
N ILE A 756 -2.37 -17.93 18.92
CA ILE A 756 -2.48 -16.67 18.17
C ILE A 756 -3.90 -16.14 18.33
N LYS A 757 -4.01 -14.96 18.95
CA LYS A 757 -5.24 -14.17 18.94
C LYS A 757 -5.11 -12.96 18.03
N GLN A 758 -6.23 -12.56 17.47
CA GLN A 758 -6.39 -11.37 16.65
C GLN A 758 -7.52 -10.50 17.20
N LEU A 759 -7.37 -9.19 17.06
CA LEU A 759 -8.37 -8.17 17.32
C LEU A 759 -8.44 -7.17 16.13
N GLU A 760 -9.50 -6.39 16.04
CA GLU A 760 -9.64 -5.28 15.08
C GLU A 760 -9.44 -3.96 15.84
N ILE A 761 -8.66 -3.02 15.29
CA ILE A 761 -8.43 -1.70 15.88
C ILE A 761 -8.80 -0.56 14.94
N ASP A 762 -9.07 0.60 15.54
CA ASP A 762 -8.84 1.89 14.91
C ASP A 762 -7.34 2.24 14.99
N ILE A 763 -6.69 2.41 13.84
CA ILE A 763 -5.26 2.71 13.74
C ILE A 763 -4.90 4.18 14.05
N GLY A 764 -5.88 5.07 14.21
CA GLY A 764 -5.65 6.46 14.61
C GLY A 764 -5.59 6.65 16.13
N THR A 765 -6.17 5.72 16.88
CA THR A 765 -6.41 5.84 18.34
C THR A 765 -5.94 4.64 19.16
N GLY A 766 -5.81 3.46 18.53
CA GLY A 766 -5.57 2.20 19.23
C GLY A 766 -6.82 1.61 19.92
N GLU A 767 -8.01 2.18 19.69
CA GLU A 767 -9.27 1.64 20.22
C GLU A 767 -9.59 0.27 19.60
N VAL A 768 -9.98 -0.69 20.43
CA VAL A 768 -10.37 -2.04 19.99
C VAL A 768 -11.81 -2.01 19.47
N LEU A 769 -11.96 -2.20 18.16
CA LEU A 769 -13.25 -2.25 17.46
C LEU A 769 -13.88 -3.65 17.52
N GLN A 770 -13.06 -4.70 17.58
CA GLN A 770 -13.51 -6.08 17.83
C GLN A 770 -12.54 -6.81 18.76
N GLU A 771 -13.08 -7.34 19.86
CA GLU A 771 -12.37 -8.06 20.92
C GLU A 771 -11.50 -9.23 20.45
N ALA A 772 -10.44 -9.51 21.21
CA ALA A 772 -9.44 -10.50 20.88
C ALA A 772 -9.97 -11.94 20.90
N ARG A 773 -9.94 -12.61 19.74
CA ARG A 773 -10.30 -14.04 19.59
C ARG A 773 -9.15 -14.87 19.04
N GLU A 774 -9.11 -16.13 19.45
CA GLU A 774 -8.17 -17.13 18.91
C GLU A 774 -8.51 -17.44 17.45
N ILE A 775 -7.48 -17.37 16.60
CA ILE A 775 -7.58 -17.70 15.18
C ILE A 775 -6.80 -18.98 14.83
N TRP A 776 -5.71 -19.27 15.55
CA TRP A 776 -4.93 -20.49 15.38
C TRP A 776 -4.13 -20.84 16.63
N GLY A 777 -4.11 -22.12 17.00
CA GLY A 777 -3.35 -22.63 18.14
C GLY A 777 -1.95 -23.16 17.80
N GLY A 778 -1.45 -22.88 16.59
CA GLY A 778 -0.18 -23.43 16.08
C GLY A 778 -0.28 -24.86 15.54
N PHE A 779 0.82 -25.34 14.96
CA PHE A 779 0.96 -26.72 14.48
C PHE A 779 1.62 -27.59 15.56
N ALA A 780 2.74 -27.16 16.12
CA ALA A 780 3.40 -27.77 17.28
C ALA A 780 2.65 -27.48 18.59
N ARG A 781 1.90 -26.37 18.66
CA ARG A 781 1.06 -25.93 19.79
C ARG A 781 1.87 -25.63 21.06
N TYR A 782 3.13 -25.24 20.91
CA TYR A 782 4.04 -24.94 22.01
C TYR A 782 4.80 -23.65 21.70
N ASP A 783 4.62 -22.64 22.55
CA ASP A 783 5.14 -21.28 22.40
C ASP A 783 4.90 -20.72 20.98
N THR A 784 3.64 -20.83 20.54
CA THR A 784 3.18 -20.31 19.24
C THR A 784 3.21 -18.78 19.25
N GLU A 785 4.19 -18.18 18.58
CA GLU A 785 4.51 -16.75 18.64
C GLU A 785 4.87 -16.16 17.26
N GLY A 786 5.39 -14.92 17.20
CA GLY A 786 5.78 -14.25 15.94
C GLY A 786 4.76 -14.29 14.77
N PRO A 787 3.47 -13.94 14.95
CA PRO A 787 2.44 -14.14 13.93
C PRO A 787 2.44 -13.09 12.81
N HIS A 788 2.64 -13.49 11.55
CA HIS A 788 2.51 -12.62 10.38
C HIS A 788 1.43 -13.10 9.41
N VAL A 789 0.48 -12.22 9.07
CA VAL A 789 -0.59 -12.48 8.11
C VAL A 789 -0.23 -11.95 6.71
N TYR A 790 -0.45 -12.77 5.69
CA TYR A 790 -0.28 -12.43 4.28
C TYR A 790 -1.57 -12.75 3.52
N LYS A 791 -2.03 -11.85 2.64
CA LYS A 791 -3.21 -12.10 1.79
C LYS A 791 -2.78 -12.36 0.34
N ARG A 792 -2.98 -13.59 -0.13
CA ARG A 792 -2.53 -14.06 -1.45
C ARG A 792 -3.49 -15.12 -2.01
N ASP A 793 -3.82 -15.06 -3.30
CA ASP A 793 -4.63 -16.04 -4.03
C ASP A 793 -6.01 -16.33 -3.38
N GLY A 794 -6.59 -15.28 -2.77
CA GLY A 794 -7.85 -15.34 -2.02
C GLY A 794 -7.76 -16.08 -0.67
N TRP A 795 -6.56 -16.31 -0.16
CA TRP A 795 -6.27 -16.89 1.16
C TRP A 795 -5.59 -15.86 2.06
N TYR A 796 -5.85 -15.96 3.36
CA TYR A 796 -5.02 -15.40 4.40
C TYR A 796 -4.09 -16.50 4.89
N TYR A 797 -2.78 -16.32 4.73
CA TYR A 797 -1.77 -17.20 5.30
C TYR A 797 -1.29 -16.59 6.61
N LEU A 798 -1.15 -17.41 7.65
CA LEU A 798 -0.63 -17.03 8.96
C LEU A 798 0.64 -17.83 9.23
N LEU A 799 1.78 -17.15 9.16
CA LEU A 799 3.08 -17.68 9.60
C LEU A 799 3.23 -17.44 11.09
N VAL A 800 3.82 -18.40 11.80
CA VAL A 800 4.16 -18.30 13.23
C VAL A 800 5.53 -18.94 13.49
N ALA A 801 6.17 -18.51 14.56
CA ALA A 801 7.21 -19.28 15.23
C ALA A 801 6.58 -20.25 16.23
N GLU A 802 7.22 -21.40 16.48
CA GLU A 802 6.86 -22.31 17.58
C GLU A 802 8.14 -22.95 18.15
N GLY A 803 8.00 -23.71 19.25
CA GLY A 803 9.12 -24.43 19.88
C GLY A 803 9.95 -23.59 20.85
N GLY A 804 9.58 -22.32 21.03
CA GLY A 804 10.40 -21.30 21.71
C GLY A 804 11.67 -20.95 20.91
N THR A 805 12.36 -19.89 21.32
CA THR A 805 13.50 -19.30 20.58
C THR A 805 14.85 -20.06 20.66
N PHE A 806 14.87 -21.31 21.15
CA PHE A 806 16.12 -22.06 21.41
C PHE A 806 16.23 -23.33 20.54
N GLU A 807 16.64 -24.47 21.11
CA GLU A 807 17.03 -25.66 20.34
C GLU A 807 15.89 -26.28 19.50
N HIS A 808 14.64 -26.06 19.90
CA HIS A 808 13.44 -26.58 19.24
C HIS A 808 12.74 -25.58 18.32
N HIS A 809 13.35 -24.40 18.09
CA HIS A 809 12.75 -23.32 17.32
C HIS A 809 12.40 -23.74 15.88
N LEU A 810 11.24 -23.30 15.41
CA LEU A 810 10.74 -23.62 14.07
C LEU A 810 9.81 -22.52 13.53
N LEU A 811 9.58 -22.54 12.21
CA LEU A 811 8.48 -21.83 11.55
C LEU A 811 7.41 -22.81 11.10
N SER A 812 6.16 -22.44 11.34
CA SER A 812 4.95 -23.11 10.86
C SER A 812 4.07 -22.12 10.13
N ILE A 813 3.33 -22.57 9.12
CA ILE A 813 2.33 -21.74 8.42
C ILE A 813 0.98 -22.44 8.33
N GLY A 814 -0.09 -21.68 8.49
CA GLY A 814 -1.45 -22.09 8.19
C GLY A 814 -2.11 -21.14 7.21
N ARG A 815 -3.32 -21.47 6.71
CA ARG A 815 -4.11 -20.53 5.89
C ARG A 815 -5.61 -20.66 6.09
N SER A 816 -6.37 -19.64 5.71
CA SER A 816 -7.83 -19.66 5.73
C SER A 816 -8.42 -18.76 4.63
N ARG A 817 -9.68 -19.01 4.25
CA ARG A 817 -10.44 -18.08 3.37
C ARG A 817 -10.98 -16.87 4.12
N SER A 818 -10.91 -16.88 5.45
CA SER A 818 -11.32 -15.81 6.35
C SER A 818 -10.13 -15.42 7.21
N ILE A 819 -9.86 -14.12 7.38
CA ILE A 819 -8.80 -13.63 8.29
C ILE A 819 -9.00 -14.14 9.73
N TRP A 820 -10.24 -14.45 10.08
CA TRP A 820 -10.67 -14.95 11.38
C TRP A 820 -10.67 -16.48 11.50
N GLY A 821 -10.13 -17.19 10.51
CA GLY A 821 -10.04 -18.64 10.50
C GLY A 821 -11.38 -19.36 10.21
N PRO A 822 -11.43 -20.69 10.48
CA PRO A 822 -10.35 -21.51 11.03
C PRO A 822 -9.17 -21.61 10.06
N TYR A 823 -7.94 -21.64 10.58
CA TYR A 823 -6.73 -21.84 9.79
C TYR A 823 -6.40 -23.34 9.65
N GLU A 824 -6.27 -23.82 8.41
CA GLU A 824 -5.71 -25.13 8.10
C GLU A 824 -4.17 -25.07 8.15
N SER A 825 -3.52 -26.04 8.81
CA SER A 825 -2.05 -26.12 8.84
C SER A 825 -1.49 -26.56 7.50
N CYS A 826 -0.33 -26.03 7.09
CA CYS A 826 0.42 -26.58 5.97
C CYS A 826 0.77 -28.05 6.22
N PRO A 827 0.51 -28.97 5.28
CA PRO A 827 0.87 -30.39 5.43
C PRO A 827 2.38 -30.64 5.55
N ALA A 828 3.22 -29.67 5.17
CA ALA A 828 4.67 -29.73 5.26
C ALA A 828 5.24 -29.01 6.51
N ASN A 829 4.41 -28.64 7.49
CA ASN A 829 4.90 -28.06 8.73
C ASN A 829 5.77 -29.07 9.54
N PRO A 830 6.82 -28.60 10.23
CA PRO A 830 7.33 -27.23 10.20
C PRO A 830 8.03 -26.93 8.86
N ILE A 831 7.73 -25.78 8.26
CA ILE A 831 8.32 -25.38 6.97
C ILE A 831 9.82 -25.03 7.11
N MET A 832 10.29 -24.79 8.33
CA MET A 832 11.69 -24.57 8.66
C MET A 832 11.96 -24.93 10.12
N THR A 833 13.07 -25.65 10.39
CA THR A 833 13.66 -25.82 11.73
C THR A 833 15.11 -26.31 11.62
N ALA A 834 15.93 -26.01 12.62
CA ALA A 834 17.24 -26.62 12.86
C ALA A 834 17.20 -27.75 13.92
N ASP A 835 16.06 -27.99 14.60
CA ASP A 835 15.96 -29.00 15.66
C ASP A 835 16.40 -30.37 15.14
N ARG A 836 17.24 -31.05 15.94
CA ARG A 836 17.84 -32.36 15.66
C ARG A 836 18.71 -32.43 14.40
N LYS A 837 19.21 -31.30 13.90
CA LYS A 837 20.17 -31.21 12.78
C LYS A 837 21.52 -30.63 13.25
N PRO A 838 22.31 -31.34 14.06
CA PRO A 838 23.58 -30.83 14.59
C PRO A 838 24.64 -30.53 13.51
N GLU A 839 24.43 -31.01 12.28
CA GLU A 839 25.24 -30.69 11.10
C GLU A 839 25.01 -29.28 10.54
N GLU A 840 23.90 -28.62 10.90
CA GLU A 840 23.64 -27.24 10.51
C GLU A 840 24.44 -26.28 11.40
N TYR A 841 25.27 -25.41 10.81
CA TYR A 841 26.05 -24.42 11.57
C TYR A 841 25.19 -23.27 12.11
N ILE A 842 24.08 -22.97 11.43
CA ILE A 842 23.08 -22.00 11.88
C ILE A 842 22.00 -22.76 12.64
N GLN A 843 21.85 -22.47 13.93
CA GLN A 843 20.96 -23.16 14.86
C GLN A 843 19.87 -22.23 15.38
N ASN A 844 18.92 -22.79 16.14
CA ASN A 844 17.79 -22.06 16.76
C ASN A 844 16.98 -21.22 15.76
N ILE A 845 16.83 -21.72 14.52
CA ILE A 845 16.23 -20.98 13.42
C ILE A 845 14.70 -20.92 13.60
N GLY A 846 14.15 -19.71 13.53
CA GLY A 846 12.71 -19.47 13.56
C GLY A 846 12.43 -17.96 13.50
N HIS A 847 11.29 -17.54 14.08
CA HIS A 847 10.81 -16.15 14.20
C HIS A 847 11.30 -15.22 13.07
N GLY A 848 10.52 -15.17 12.00
CA GLY A 848 10.90 -14.46 10.78
C GLY A 848 9.73 -14.19 9.85
N GLU A 849 10.02 -13.46 8.77
CA GLU A 849 9.03 -12.85 7.89
C GLU A 849 9.32 -13.19 6.42
N LEU A 850 8.26 -13.51 5.66
CA LEU A 850 8.30 -13.70 4.21
C LEU A 850 8.02 -12.37 3.51
N PHE A 851 8.85 -12.00 2.54
CA PHE A 851 8.66 -10.77 1.76
C PHE A 851 9.04 -10.96 0.30
N GLN A 852 8.50 -10.10 -0.56
CA GLN A 852 8.74 -10.15 -2.01
C GLN A 852 9.60 -8.97 -2.44
N GLY A 853 10.62 -9.22 -3.27
CA GLY A 853 11.42 -8.18 -3.92
C GLY A 853 10.75 -7.62 -5.18
N HIS A 854 11.32 -6.54 -5.72
CA HIS A 854 10.85 -5.87 -6.96
C HIS A 854 10.66 -6.83 -8.14
N ASN A 855 11.58 -7.78 -8.29
CA ASN A 855 11.59 -8.81 -9.34
C ASN A 855 10.59 -9.96 -9.12
N GLY A 856 9.70 -9.85 -8.13
CA GLY A 856 8.71 -10.89 -7.79
C GLY A 856 9.26 -12.09 -7.03
N THR A 857 10.58 -12.17 -6.78
CA THR A 857 11.19 -13.25 -6.00
C THR A 857 10.85 -13.11 -4.51
N TRP A 858 10.43 -14.22 -3.89
CA TRP A 858 10.13 -14.30 -2.46
C TRP A 858 11.36 -14.68 -1.62
N TRP A 859 11.47 -14.10 -0.44
CA TRP A 859 12.56 -14.27 0.50
C TRP A 859 12.01 -14.47 1.91
N ALA A 860 12.84 -15.01 2.80
CA ALA A 860 12.59 -14.99 4.24
C ALA A 860 13.77 -14.35 4.97
N ALA A 861 13.48 -13.43 5.88
CA ALA A 861 14.41 -13.00 6.93
C ALA A 861 14.01 -13.74 8.20
N VAL A 862 14.96 -14.43 8.83
CA VAL A 862 14.72 -15.29 10.01
C VAL A 862 15.80 -15.02 11.05
N LEU A 863 15.48 -15.19 12.34
CA LEU A 863 16.53 -15.21 13.35
C LEU A 863 17.22 -16.58 13.40
N GLY A 864 18.45 -16.59 13.89
CA GLY A 864 19.18 -17.81 14.23
C GLY A 864 20.41 -17.48 15.07
N VAL A 865 21.23 -18.50 15.35
CA VAL A 865 22.53 -18.34 16.02
C VAL A 865 23.61 -19.10 15.26
N ARG A 866 24.83 -18.54 15.18
CA ARG A 866 26.01 -19.32 14.78
C ARG A 866 26.45 -20.24 15.91
N SER A 867 26.46 -21.54 15.66
CA SER A 867 26.76 -22.57 16.65
C SER A 867 28.27 -22.78 16.80
N GLU A 868 28.85 -22.23 17.86
CA GLU A 868 30.27 -22.36 18.20
C GLU A 868 30.51 -23.32 19.38
N GLU A 869 31.74 -23.82 19.48
CA GLU A 869 32.19 -24.63 20.63
C GLU A 869 32.24 -23.75 21.90
N GLY A 870 31.25 -23.92 22.77
CA GLY A 870 30.99 -23.03 23.92
C GLY A 870 29.62 -22.33 23.88
N GLY A 871 28.84 -22.54 22.82
CA GLY A 871 27.54 -21.90 22.59
C GLY A 871 27.68 -20.57 21.82
N PRO A 872 26.56 -19.94 21.41
CA PRO A 872 26.59 -18.81 20.48
C PRO A 872 27.11 -17.50 21.10
N PRO A 873 28.34 -17.03 20.78
CA PRO A 873 28.94 -15.86 21.42
C PRO A 873 28.18 -14.56 21.15
N LEU A 874 27.62 -14.42 19.95
CA LEU A 874 27.06 -13.17 19.42
C LEU A 874 25.58 -12.95 19.75
N GLY A 875 24.92 -13.93 20.36
CA GLY A 875 23.47 -13.95 20.53
C GLY A 875 22.73 -14.30 19.24
N ARG A 876 21.48 -13.87 19.14
CA ARG A 876 20.60 -14.08 17.98
C ARG A 876 20.86 -13.02 16.90
N GLU A 877 21.12 -13.48 15.68
CA GLU A 877 21.47 -12.69 14.49
C GLU A 877 20.39 -12.84 13.41
N THR A 878 20.35 -11.96 12.40
CA THR A 878 19.39 -12.03 11.28
C THR A 878 19.99 -12.69 10.04
N PHE A 879 19.29 -13.69 9.50
CA PHE A 879 19.67 -14.47 8.33
C PHE A 879 18.66 -14.31 7.19
N LEU A 880 19.14 -14.34 5.95
CA LEU A 880 18.34 -14.33 4.72
C LEU A 880 18.32 -15.73 4.09
N THR A 881 17.20 -16.10 3.48
CA THR A 881 17.11 -17.32 2.66
C THR A 881 16.05 -17.22 1.56
N GLY A 882 16.12 -18.13 0.58
CA GLY A 882 15.19 -18.19 -0.54
C GLY A 882 13.84 -18.81 -0.16
N VAL A 883 12.76 -18.26 -0.72
CA VAL A 883 11.39 -18.81 -0.63
C VAL A 883 10.85 -19.01 -2.04
N ASP A 884 10.36 -20.22 -2.31
CA ASP A 884 9.67 -20.54 -3.56
C ASP A 884 8.19 -20.75 -3.24
N TRP A 885 7.32 -19.83 -3.70
CA TRP A 885 5.90 -19.83 -3.34
C TRP A 885 4.99 -19.94 -4.57
N PRO A 886 4.62 -21.16 -5.00
CA PRO A 886 3.71 -21.34 -6.14
C PRO A 886 2.33 -20.71 -5.88
N GLU A 887 1.68 -20.30 -6.96
CA GLU A 887 0.30 -19.76 -6.94
C GLU A 887 -0.69 -20.80 -6.41
N GLY A 888 -1.59 -20.38 -5.51
CA GLY A 888 -2.55 -21.23 -4.80
C GLY A 888 -1.95 -22.23 -3.81
N GLY A 889 -0.61 -22.32 -3.75
CA GLY A 889 0.14 -23.31 -2.97
C GLY A 889 0.67 -22.81 -1.63
N TRP A 890 1.58 -23.58 -1.06
CA TRP A 890 2.29 -23.27 0.19
C TRP A 890 3.71 -22.77 -0.11
N PRO A 891 4.28 -21.88 0.72
CA PRO A 891 5.68 -21.47 0.56
C PRO A 891 6.62 -22.63 0.92
N VAL A 892 7.64 -22.85 0.09
CA VAL A 892 8.78 -23.70 0.41
C VAL A 892 9.94 -22.79 0.80
N VAL A 893 10.35 -22.85 2.07
CA VAL A 893 11.40 -21.99 2.63
C VAL A 893 12.68 -22.79 2.74
N GLN A 894 13.76 -22.31 2.12
CA GLN A 894 15.05 -22.99 2.14
C GLN A 894 15.76 -22.77 3.49
N GLN A 895 16.54 -23.73 3.97
CA GLN A 895 17.38 -23.53 5.17
C GLN A 895 18.41 -22.43 4.89
N PRO A 896 18.56 -21.40 5.77
CA PRO A 896 19.61 -20.41 5.62
C PRO A 896 20.98 -21.09 5.69
N ARG A 897 21.91 -20.61 4.86
CA ARG A 897 23.31 -21.05 4.80
C ARG A 897 24.19 -19.83 4.98
N MET A 898 25.42 -20.03 5.48
CA MET A 898 26.41 -18.95 5.58
C MET A 898 26.69 -18.28 4.24
N GLU A 899 26.67 -19.04 3.15
CA GLU A 899 26.59 -18.52 1.79
C GLU A 899 25.62 -19.38 0.98
N PHE A 900 24.85 -18.75 0.09
CA PHE A 900 24.00 -19.43 -0.88
C PHE A 900 23.88 -18.62 -2.17
N SER A 901 23.67 -19.29 -3.30
CA SER A 901 23.46 -18.61 -4.59
C SER A 901 22.03 -18.79 -5.07
N ARG A 902 21.48 -17.75 -5.70
CA ARG A 902 20.14 -17.78 -6.32
C ARG A 902 20.17 -17.10 -7.68
N SER A 903 19.54 -17.73 -8.66
CA SER A 903 19.28 -17.13 -9.97
C SER A 903 18.13 -16.13 -9.86
N LEU A 904 18.33 -14.91 -10.37
CA LEU A 904 17.39 -13.81 -10.26
C LEU A 904 16.96 -13.33 -11.65
N PRO A 905 15.65 -13.09 -11.88
CA PRO A 905 15.16 -12.55 -13.16
C PRO A 905 15.45 -11.04 -13.33
N GLY A 906 16.02 -10.39 -12.31
CA GLY A 906 16.38 -8.98 -12.31
C GLY A 906 16.79 -8.49 -10.91
N PRO A 907 17.05 -7.18 -10.74
CA PRO A 907 17.37 -6.60 -9.43
C PRO A 907 16.27 -6.85 -8.38
N VAL A 908 16.66 -7.24 -7.17
CA VAL A 908 15.69 -7.46 -6.06
C VAL A 908 15.11 -6.15 -5.52
N GLY A 909 15.85 -5.05 -5.64
CA GLY A 909 15.44 -3.69 -5.33
C GLY A 909 16.21 -2.71 -6.22
N GLY A 910 16.32 -1.45 -5.81
CA GLY A 910 17.03 -0.41 -6.57
C GLY A 910 16.57 1.03 -6.31
N GLY A 911 15.97 1.30 -5.16
CA GLY A 911 15.59 2.66 -4.74
C GLY A 911 16.78 3.48 -4.25
N GLU A 912 16.54 4.75 -3.91
CA GLU A 912 17.60 5.63 -3.42
C GLU A 912 17.96 5.35 -1.95
N MET A 913 19.26 5.33 -1.67
CA MET A 913 19.82 5.21 -0.31
C MET A 913 20.32 6.58 0.17
N LYS A 914 19.78 7.08 1.30
CA LYS A 914 20.38 8.23 2.00
C LYS A 914 21.55 7.77 2.88
N ALA A 915 22.42 8.71 3.28
CA ALA A 915 23.50 8.44 4.23
C ALA A 915 22.97 8.24 5.65
N SER A 916 23.58 7.33 6.42
CA SER A 916 23.25 7.11 7.83
C SER A 916 23.65 8.31 8.71
N PRO A 917 22.87 8.68 9.74
CA PRO A 917 23.26 9.71 10.71
C PRO A 917 24.55 9.33 11.47
N ASP A 918 25.43 10.31 11.75
CA ASP A 918 26.62 10.05 12.58
C ASP A 918 26.19 9.53 13.96
N GLY A 919 26.83 8.46 14.40
CA GLY A 919 26.56 7.86 15.70
C GLY A 919 25.26 7.08 15.84
N VAL A 920 24.49 6.82 14.77
CA VAL A 920 23.22 6.05 14.83
C VAL A 920 23.37 4.66 15.47
N GLY A 921 24.57 4.06 15.36
CA GLY A 921 24.92 2.78 15.98
C GLY A 921 25.48 2.85 17.40
N TYR A 922 25.58 4.02 18.04
CA TYR A 922 25.90 4.11 19.47
C TYR A 922 24.71 3.60 20.30
N VAL A 923 25.03 2.88 21.38
CA VAL A 923 24.03 2.32 22.29
C VAL A 923 24.37 2.53 23.76
N TYR A 924 23.32 2.59 24.57
CA TYR A 924 23.30 2.89 25.99
C TYR A 924 22.54 1.78 26.74
N ILE A 925 22.85 1.61 28.04
CA ILE A 925 22.16 0.64 28.91
C ILE A 925 20.90 1.32 29.47
N ARG A 926 19.72 0.94 28.98
CA ARG A 926 18.43 1.57 29.28
C ARG A 926 18.47 3.07 28.92
N ASP A 927 17.62 3.91 29.51
CA ASP A 927 17.42 5.31 29.13
C ASP A 927 18.73 6.09 28.91
N HIS A 928 18.88 6.74 27.77
CA HIS A 928 19.96 7.71 27.55
C HIS A 928 19.75 8.96 28.44
N ASP A 929 20.83 9.39 29.09
CA ASP A 929 20.87 10.60 29.92
C ASP A 929 21.93 11.55 29.33
N PRO A 930 21.54 12.49 28.46
CA PRO A 930 22.47 13.25 27.63
C PRO A 930 23.43 14.14 28.44
N GLU A 931 23.08 14.53 29.66
CA GLU A 931 23.95 15.36 30.52
C GLU A 931 25.26 14.64 30.91
N ARG A 932 25.30 13.32 30.78
CA ARG A 932 26.46 12.48 31.10
C ARG A 932 27.43 12.27 29.95
N TYR A 933 27.13 12.77 28.75
CA TYR A 933 27.90 12.53 27.53
C TYR A 933 28.19 13.84 26.78
N ASP A 934 29.47 14.16 26.58
CA ASP A 934 29.92 15.27 25.74
C ASP A 934 30.91 14.73 24.71
N PHE A 935 30.49 14.65 23.44
CA PHE A 935 31.27 14.10 22.34
C PHE A 935 31.68 15.20 21.37
N ARG A 936 32.98 15.36 21.14
CA ARG A 936 33.54 16.45 20.31
C ARG A 936 34.54 15.90 19.30
N GLY A 937 34.64 16.55 18.14
CA GLY A 937 35.50 16.08 17.04
C GLY A 937 34.86 14.95 16.21
N LYS A 938 35.62 14.41 15.25
CA LYS A 938 35.21 13.36 14.32
C LYS A 938 36.38 12.39 14.06
N GLY A 939 36.07 11.17 13.63
CA GLY A 939 37.09 10.16 13.31
C GLY A 939 37.95 9.78 14.52
N GLU A 940 39.26 9.66 14.32
CA GLU A 940 40.22 9.35 15.40
C GLU A 940 40.38 10.48 16.43
N ASP A 941 40.14 11.73 16.00
CA ASP A 941 40.17 12.94 16.83
C ASP A 941 38.86 13.16 17.61
N LYS A 942 38.00 12.13 17.71
CA LYS A 942 36.77 12.18 18.50
C LYS A 942 37.08 11.94 19.98
N PHE A 943 36.79 12.96 20.79
CA PHE A 943 36.82 12.94 22.24
C PHE A 943 35.46 12.51 22.78
N TYR A 944 35.48 11.65 23.80
CA TYR A 944 34.29 11.15 24.50
C TYR A 944 34.44 11.46 25.98
N THR A 945 33.80 12.52 26.46
CA THR A 945 33.76 12.85 27.88
C THR A 945 32.53 12.23 28.52
N LEU A 946 32.75 11.40 29.55
CA LEU A 946 31.69 10.75 30.34
C LEU A 946 31.63 11.34 31.75
N ARG A 947 30.41 11.46 32.30
CA ARG A 947 30.19 11.73 33.74
C ARG A 947 29.86 10.44 34.49
N PRO A 948 30.63 10.04 35.52
CA PRO A 948 30.40 8.78 36.23
C PRO A 948 29.04 8.72 36.90
N SER A 949 28.32 7.59 36.78
CA SER A 949 27.07 7.37 37.52
C SER A 949 27.27 6.57 38.80
N ALA A 950 26.36 6.71 39.76
CA ALA A 950 26.26 5.82 40.94
C ALA A 950 25.98 4.34 40.56
N ALA A 951 25.48 4.10 39.35
CA ALA A 951 25.27 2.78 38.79
C ALA A 951 26.53 2.24 38.10
N GLY A 952 27.01 1.08 38.53
CA GLY A 952 27.94 0.26 37.75
C GLY A 952 27.23 -0.61 36.70
N LEU A 953 27.99 -1.37 35.90
CA LEU A 953 27.47 -2.20 34.82
C LEU A 953 26.46 -3.26 35.29
N SER A 954 26.59 -3.75 36.53
CA SER A 954 25.67 -4.73 37.13
C SER A 954 24.36 -4.14 37.68
N ALA A 955 24.12 -2.82 37.51
CA ALA A 955 22.96 -2.16 38.08
C ALA A 955 21.65 -2.56 37.40
N GLN A 956 20.71 -3.09 38.21
CA GLN A 956 19.43 -3.63 37.72
C GLN A 956 18.34 -2.57 37.50
N SER A 957 18.40 -1.41 38.18
CA SER A 957 17.33 -0.40 38.15
C SER A 957 17.80 1.02 37.82
N ILE A 958 19.04 1.39 38.08
CA ILE A 958 19.59 2.73 37.78
C ILE A 958 20.44 2.65 36.51
N THR A 959 20.23 3.56 35.55
CA THR A 959 21.02 3.65 34.30
C THR A 959 22.50 3.92 34.61
N ALA A 960 23.39 3.08 34.08
CA ALA A 960 24.84 3.26 34.14
C ALA A 960 25.35 4.18 33.02
N THR A 961 26.34 5.03 33.29
CA THR A 961 27.03 5.80 32.24
C THR A 961 27.91 4.86 31.42
N PHE A 962 27.32 4.34 30.36
CA PHE A 962 27.92 3.47 29.36
C PHE A 962 27.57 4.00 27.96
N VAL A 963 28.49 3.93 27.01
CA VAL A 963 28.20 4.10 25.58
C VAL A 963 29.04 3.12 24.77
N GLY A 964 28.41 2.44 23.82
CA GLY A 964 29.05 1.36 23.08
C GLY A 964 28.52 1.14 21.67
N LYS A 965 28.96 0.05 21.04
CA LYS A 965 28.49 -0.48 19.76
C LYS A 965 28.38 -2.01 19.87
N ARG A 966 27.35 -2.59 19.26
CA ARG A 966 27.11 -4.05 19.23
C ARG A 966 28.33 -4.78 18.63
N GLN A 967 28.69 -5.94 19.17
CA GLN A 967 29.69 -6.80 18.54
C GLN A 967 29.08 -7.48 17.30
N ARG A 968 29.74 -7.33 16.14
CA ARG A 968 29.26 -7.82 14.82
C ARG A 968 30.14 -8.91 14.19
N SER A 969 31.20 -9.35 14.85
CA SER A 969 32.09 -10.42 14.37
C SER A 969 32.58 -11.26 15.54
N LEU A 970 32.88 -12.55 15.29
CA LEU A 970 33.50 -13.46 16.24
C LEU A 970 34.90 -12.94 16.58
N ASP A 971 35.72 -12.82 15.54
CA ASP A 971 37.05 -12.24 15.59
C ASP A 971 36.93 -10.73 15.37
N ALA A 972 37.14 -9.97 16.44
CA ALA A 972 37.08 -8.52 16.45
C ALA A 972 38.00 -7.97 17.55
N SER A 973 38.27 -6.67 17.50
CA SER A 973 38.75 -5.96 18.68
C SER A 973 38.06 -4.62 18.86
N ALA A 974 37.98 -4.14 20.09
CA ALA A 974 37.68 -2.75 20.40
C ALA A 974 38.81 -2.18 21.25
N SER A 975 39.22 -0.95 20.97
CA SER A 975 40.25 -0.26 21.76
C SER A 975 39.90 1.19 22.00
N VAL A 976 40.46 1.78 23.06
CA VAL A 976 40.24 3.18 23.45
C VAL A 976 41.40 3.69 24.29
N THR A 977 41.67 5.00 24.28
CA THR A 977 42.63 5.64 25.19
C THR A 977 41.92 6.55 26.19
N LEU A 978 42.06 6.26 27.49
CA LEU A 978 41.63 7.12 28.59
C LEU A 978 42.73 8.14 28.90
N ASP A 979 42.39 9.42 28.86
CA ASP A 979 43.23 10.52 29.34
C ASP A 979 43.12 10.62 30.87
N LEU A 980 44.27 10.68 31.55
CA LEU A 980 44.37 10.79 32.99
C LEU A 980 44.91 12.16 33.44
N THR A 981 45.32 13.05 32.52
CA THR A 981 45.99 14.32 32.88
C THR A 981 45.13 15.32 33.66
N GLY A 982 43.80 15.28 33.44
CA GLY A 982 42.82 16.10 34.14
C GLY A 982 41.73 15.29 34.86
N GLY A 983 41.98 14.00 35.14
CA GLY A 983 40.98 13.10 35.71
C GLY A 983 40.72 13.33 37.21
N PRO A 984 39.66 12.72 37.77
CA PRO A 984 39.25 12.87 39.17
C PRO A 984 40.15 12.05 40.11
N HIS A 985 41.45 12.35 40.15
CA HIS A 985 42.43 11.64 40.97
C HIS A 985 42.05 11.59 42.44
N SER A 986 42.32 10.46 43.09
CA SER A 986 42.02 10.23 44.51
C SER A 986 40.52 10.32 44.86
N LYS A 987 39.62 10.31 43.87
CA LYS A 987 38.17 10.10 44.03
C LYS A 987 37.78 8.67 43.63
N PRO A 988 36.72 8.08 44.22
CA PRO A 988 36.29 6.71 43.95
C PRO A 988 35.55 6.58 42.62
N VAL A 989 36.22 6.96 41.53
CA VAL A 989 35.75 6.83 40.15
C VAL A 989 36.50 5.67 39.50
N LYS A 990 35.78 4.84 38.74
CA LYS A 990 36.36 3.86 37.81
C LYS A 990 35.89 4.16 36.40
N ALA A 991 36.81 4.13 35.44
CA ALA A 991 36.50 4.35 34.03
C ALA A 991 37.32 3.43 33.13
N GLY A 992 36.71 2.89 32.08
CA GLY A 992 37.35 1.84 31.28
C GLY A 992 36.56 1.37 30.07
N LEU A 993 36.97 0.21 29.57
CA LEU A 993 36.39 -0.50 28.43
C LEU A 993 35.71 -1.79 28.92
N ALA A 994 34.53 -2.10 28.39
CA ALA A 994 33.76 -3.28 28.72
C ALA A 994 33.22 -4.02 27.49
N LEU A 995 33.07 -5.33 27.65
CA LEU A 995 32.23 -6.19 26.83
C LEU A 995 30.99 -6.53 27.68
N TYR A 996 29.86 -5.94 27.32
CA TYR A 996 28.62 -5.98 28.08
C TYR A 996 27.58 -6.84 27.35
N LYS A 997 26.97 -7.82 28.04
CA LYS A 997 25.79 -8.56 27.53
C LYS A 997 24.52 -8.15 28.27
N ASP A 998 24.61 -8.08 29.61
CA ASP A 998 23.55 -7.59 30.51
C ASP A 998 24.11 -7.31 31.91
N GLY A 999 23.26 -6.87 32.85
CA GLY A 999 23.65 -6.56 34.24
C GLY A 999 24.02 -7.76 35.12
N LEU A 1000 23.97 -8.99 34.61
CA LEU A 1000 24.44 -10.22 35.26
C LEU A 1000 25.66 -10.82 34.53
N ARG A 1001 26.00 -10.34 33.33
CA ARG A 1001 27.02 -10.93 32.45
C ARG A 1001 27.78 -9.85 31.68
N HIS A 1002 29.00 -9.56 32.11
CA HIS A 1002 29.91 -8.61 31.47
C HIS A 1002 31.37 -8.85 31.87
N VAL A 1003 32.29 -8.32 31.06
CA VAL A 1003 33.72 -8.25 31.36
C VAL A 1003 34.18 -6.81 31.18
N SER A 1004 35.05 -6.32 32.07
CA SER A 1004 35.58 -4.97 31.96
C SER A 1004 37.03 -4.84 32.44
N LEU A 1005 37.74 -3.89 31.85
CA LEU A 1005 39.05 -3.42 32.29
C LEU A 1005 38.98 -1.90 32.48
N ALA A 1006 39.23 -1.43 33.70
CA ALA A 1006 39.11 -0.03 34.07
C ALA A 1006 40.28 0.46 34.92
N TYR A 1007 40.51 1.78 34.88
CA TYR A 1007 41.39 2.47 35.81
C TYR A 1007 40.59 2.93 37.03
N ASP A 1008 41.09 2.61 38.23
CA ASP A 1008 40.59 3.10 39.51
C ASP A 1008 41.35 4.37 39.91
N PHE A 1009 40.67 5.52 39.91
CA PHE A 1009 41.28 6.82 40.20
C PHE A 1009 41.64 7.01 41.68
N ALA A 1010 41.03 6.25 42.60
CA ALA A 1010 41.33 6.32 44.02
C ALA A 1010 42.59 5.51 44.36
N ALA A 1011 42.60 4.24 43.92
CA ALA A 1011 43.71 3.31 44.16
C ALA A 1011 44.87 3.45 43.16
N ALA A 1012 44.68 4.20 42.06
CA ALA A 1012 45.67 4.43 41.00
C ALA A 1012 46.17 3.16 40.30
N GLN A 1013 45.31 2.14 40.22
CA GLN A 1013 45.60 0.81 39.66
C GLN A 1013 44.58 0.44 38.58
N LEU A 1014 44.85 -0.64 37.84
CA LEU A 1014 43.87 -1.24 36.94
C LEU A 1014 43.03 -2.29 37.67
N VAL A 1015 41.78 -2.44 37.25
CA VAL A 1015 40.84 -3.46 37.75
C VAL A 1015 40.28 -4.20 36.54
N TYR A 1016 40.51 -5.51 36.51
CA TYR A 1016 39.89 -6.44 35.57
C TYR A 1016 38.78 -7.20 36.29
N ASP A 1017 37.54 -7.08 35.79
CA ASP A 1017 36.34 -7.65 36.38
C ASP A 1017 35.61 -8.54 35.36
N VAL A 1018 35.29 -9.78 35.74
CA VAL A 1018 34.35 -10.68 35.03
C VAL A 1018 33.18 -10.97 35.95
N THR A 1019 31.98 -10.68 35.48
CA THR A 1019 30.72 -11.04 36.14
C THR A 1019 29.97 -12.03 35.27
N THR A 1020 29.47 -13.11 35.89
CA THR A 1020 28.63 -14.13 35.24
C THR A 1020 27.45 -14.48 36.14
N THR A 1021 26.51 -15.29 35.65
CA THR A 1021 25.43 -15.86 36.46
C THR A 1021 25.93 -16.86 37.52
N SER A 1022 27.15 -17.40 37.39
CA SER A 1022 27.79 -18.24 38.41
C SER A 1022 28.79 -17.42 39.23
N LYS A 1023 28.57 -17.36 40.55
CA LYS A 1023 29.48 -16.66 41.48
C LYS A 1023 30.89 -17.24 41.48
N GLU A 1024 31.04 -18.54 41.25
CA GLU A 1024 32.34 -19.24 41.21
C GLU A 1024 33.15 -18.87 39.96
N LYS A 1025 32.48 -18.41 38.89
CA LYS A 1025 33.10 -17.95 37.63
C LYS A 1025 33.28 -16.42 37.58
N CYS A 1026 32.86 -15.70 38.62
CA CYS A 1026 33.16 -14.28 38.75
C CYS A 1026 34.61 -14.11 39.24
N GLN A 1027 35.36 -13.19 38.63
CA GLN A 1027 36.73 -12.87 39.02
C GLN A 1027 36.96 -11.37 39.02
N THR A 1028 37.73 -10.89 39.99
CA THR A 1028 38.21 -9.51 40.08
C THR A 1028 39.71 -9.56 40.34
N ALA A 1029 40.50 -8.94 39.46
CA ALA A 1029 41.94 -8.80 39.62
C ALA A 1029 42.31 -7.31 39.68
N SER A 1030 43.08 -6.93 40.69
CA SER A 1030 43.72 -5.60 40.79
C SER A 1030 45.15 -5.71 40.26
N ILE A 1031 45.49 -4.89 39.28
CA ILE A 1031 46.79 -4.88 38.61
C ILE A 1031 47.48 -3.56 38.98
N PRO A 1032 48.52 -3.57 39.82
CA PRO A 1032 49.24 -2.36 40.21
C PRO A 1032 50.00 -1.76 39.02
N LEU A 1033 50.23 -0.45 39.07
CA LEU A 1033 51.04 0.29 38.10
C LEU A 1033 52.24 0.92 38.82
N ASP A 1034 53.42 0.86 38.21
CA ASP A 1034 54.67 1.37 38.80
C ASP A 1034 54.63 2.89 39.09
N SER A 1035 53.83 3.63 38.32
CA SER A 1035 53.59 5.06 38.50
C SER A 1035 52.23 5.47 37.90
N ARG A 1036 51.74 6.67 38.23
CA ARG A 1036 50.52 7.24 37.62
C ARG A 1036 50.83 7.71 36.20
N PRO A 1037 50.27 7.09 35.14
CA PRO A 1037 50.57 7.48 33.77
C PRO A 1037 49.70 8.65 33.31
N LYS A 1038 50.11 9.33 32.24
CA LYS A 1038 49.32 10.44 31.63
C LYS A 1038 48.08 9.95 30.87
N ALA A 1039 48.15 8.75 30.30
CA ALA A 1039 47.05 8.09 29.62
C ALA A 1039 47.24 6.57 29.64
N ILE A 1040 46.13 5.83 29.50
CA ILE A 1040 46.14 4.37 29.36
C ILE A 1040 45.26 3.99 28.17
N SER A 1041 45.79 3.15 27.28
CA SER A 1041 44.99 2.49 26.24
C SER A 1041 44.46 1.15 26.76
N PHE A 1042 43.19 0.86 26.50
CA PHE A 1042 42.55 -0.44 26.74
C PHE A 1042 42.21 -1.10 25.41
N ARG A 1043 42.23 -2.43 25.38
CA ARG A 1043 41.79 -3.23 24.23
C ARG A 1043 41.15 -4.53 24.70
N VAL A 1044 40.01 -4.87 24.12
CA VAL A 1044 39.46 -6.23 24.14
C VAL A 1044 39.61 -6.83 22.75
N SER A 1045 40.16 -8.04 22.67
CA SER A 1045 40.16 -8.88 21.48
C SER A 1045 39.23 -10.06 21.71
N THR A 1046 38.40 -10.41 20.73
CA THR A 1046 37.42 -11.50 20.82
C THR A 1046 37.72 -12.59 19.81
N SER A 1047 37.25 -13.79 20.12
CA SER A 1047 37.20 -14.96 19.25
C SER A 1047 35.92 -15.75 19.55
N ALA A 1048 35.68 -16.87 18.87
CA ALA A 1048 34.58 -17.77 19.18
C ALA A 1048 34.65 -18.38 20.61
N LYS A 1049 35.84 -18.48 21.21
CA LYS A 1049 36.07 -19.18 22.49
C LYS A 1049 36.41 -18.27 23.67
N GLU A 1050 37.08 -17.15 23.43
CA GLU A 1050 37.68 -16.33 24.48
C GLU A 1050 37.61 -14.83 24.19
N TYR A 1051 37.43 -14.04 25.25
CA TYR A 1051 37.61 -12.61 25.29
C TYR A 1051 38.89 -12.28 26.08
N ARG A 1052 39.82 -11.53 25.46
CA ARG A 1052 41.14 -11.21 26.03
C ARG A 1052 41.28 -9.71 26.20
N PHE A 1053 41.50 -9.26 27.43
CA PHE A 1053 41.65 -7.85 27.77
C PHE A 1053 43.13 -7.49 27.95
N SER A 1054 43.53 -6.36 27.40
CA SER A 1054 44.90 -5.86 27.43
C SER A 1054 44.94 -4.34 27.60
N TYR A 1055 46.07 -3.84 28.09
CA TYR A 1055 46.31 -2.42 28.27
C TYR A 1055 47.69 -2.01 27.76
N ARG A 1056 47.88 -0.71 27.56
CA ARG A 1056 49.16 -0.09 27.21
C ARG A 1056 49.27 1.29 27.85
N VAL A 1057 50.38 1.54 28.54
CA VAL A 1057 50.67 2.83 29.18
C VAL A 1057 51.19 3.82 28.12
N ALA A 1058 50.94 5.12 28.29
CA ALA A 1058 51.23 6.16 27.27
C ALA A 1058 52.66 6.18 26.71
N ASP A 1059 53.65 5.63 27.43
CA ASP A 1059 55.06 5.63 27.07
C ASP A 1059 55.59 4.25 26.62
N THR A 1060 54.75 3.21 26.58
CA THR A 1060 55.12 1.85 26.12
C THR A 1060 54.58 1.54 24.72
N LYS A 1061 55.31 0.74 23.94
CA LYS A 1061 54.83 0.26 22.63
C LYS A 1061 54.00 -1.02 22.72
N GLU A 1062 54.31 -1.88 23.70
CA GLU A 1062 53.74 -3.22 23.84
C GLU A 1062 52.42 -3.20 24.62
N TRP A 1063 51.51 -4.08 24.22
CA TRP A 1063 50.27 -4.37 24.93
C TRP A 1063 50.52 -5.46 25.98
N VAL A 1064 50.09 -5.22 27.21
CA VAL A 1064 50.18 -6.16 28.33
C VAL A 1064 48.80 -6.78 28.56
N GLU A 1065 48.72 -8.10 28.67
CA GLU A 1065 47.49 -8.79 29.01
C GLU A 1065 47.07 -8.52 30.46
N ALA A 1066 45.82 -8.12 30.67
CA ALA A 1066 45.21 -7.95 31.99
C ALA A 1066 44.50 -9.23 32.47
N GLY A 1067 43.97 -10.01 31.52
CA GLY A 1067 43.29 -11.28 31.78
C GLY A 1067 42.40 -11.70 30.62
N SER A 1068 41.83 -12.89 30.71
CA SER A 1068 40.86 -13.40 29.74
C SER A 1068 39.61 -13.99 30.42
N ALA A 1069 38.56 -14.21 29.62
CA ALA A 1069 37.31 -14.82 30.02
C ALA A 1069 36.81 -15.76 28.91
N GLN A 1070 36.31 -16.94 29.28
CA GLN A 1070 35.76 -17.88 28.30
C GLN A 1070 34.36 -17.44 27.87
N VAL A 1071 34.08 -17.53 26.57
CA VAL A 1071 32.76 -17.25 25.97
C VAL A 1071 31.66 -18.09 26.64
N ALA A 1072 31.95 -19.38 26.88
CA ALA A 1072 31.03 -20.34 27.49
C ALA A 1072 30.59 -19.97 28.92
N ASP A 1073 31.31 -19.07 29.61
CA ASP A 1073 30.94 -18.59 30.95
C ASP A 1073 29.96 -17.40 30.89
N LEU A 1074 29.85 -16.78 29.71
CA LEU A 1074 29.03 -15.59 29.44
C LEU A 1074 27.86 -15.88 28.50
N VAL A 1075 27.82 -17.03 27.83
CA VAL A 1075 26.69 -17.52 27.02
C VAL A 1075 25.65 -18.20 27.91
N ALA A 1076 24.37 -17.99 27.59
CA ALA A 1076 23.24 -18.67 28.20
C ALA A 1076 22.10 -18.82 27.19
N ARG A 1077 20.99 -19.45 27.58
CA ARG A 1077 19.71 -19.26 26.87
C ARG A 1077 19.27 -17.81 27.12
N GLU A 1078 19.38 -16.98 26.09
CA GLU A 1078 19.31 -15.52 26.19
C GLU A 1078 18.74 -14.89 24.92
N MET A 1079 18.25 -13.65 25.03
CA MET A 1079 17.64 -12.92 23.92
C MET A 1079 18.51 -11.81 23.32
N THR A 1080 19.63 -11.48 23.98
CA THR A 1080 20.55 -10.37 23.68
C THR A 1080 21.92 -10.87 23.20
N GLY A 1081 22.87 -9.95 22.96
CA GLY A 1081 24.23 -10.29 22.58
C GLY A 1081 25.24 -9.20 23.01
N PRO A 1082 26.55 -9.44 22.83
CA PRO A 1082 27.60 -8.57 23.38
C PRO A 1082 27.72 -7.21 22.70
N ILE A 1083 28.12 -6.22 23.50
CA ILE A 1083 28.32 -4.82 23.14
C ILE A 1083 29.68 -4.37 23.67
N PHE A 1084 30.54 -3.83 22.81
CA PHE A 1084 31.76 -3.15 23.25
C PHE A 1084 31.42 -1.73 23.64
N GLY A 1085 31.80 -1.25 24.82
CA GLY A 1085 31.55 0.12 25.22
C GLY A 1085 32.47 0.66 26.30
N ILE A 1086 32.58 1.97 26.33
CA ILE A 1086 33.26 2.70 27.40
C ILE A 1086 32.26 3.03 28.51
N PHE A 1087 32.75 3.06 29.73
CA PHE A 1087 31.92 3.35 30.90
C PHE A 1087 32.66 4.16 31.96
N ALA A 1088 31.88 4.82 32.81
CA ALA A 1088 32.37 5.49 34.00
C ALA A 1088 31.35 5.32 35.14
N HIS A 1089 31.81 4.86 36.31
CA HIS A 1089 30.97 4.78 37.50
C HIS A 1089 31.70 5.28 38.75
N THR A 1090 30.95 5.56 39.80
CA THR A 1090 31.48 5.99 41.09
C THR A 1090 30.58 5.52 42.24
N ASN A 1091 31.15 5.27 43.41
CA ASN A 1091 30.39 4.84 44.60
C ASN A 1091 30.08 6.01 45.56
N ASP A 1092 30.31 7.25 45.12
CA ASP A 1092 30.15 8.49 45.89
C ASP A 1092 29.23 9.46 45.12
N SER A 1093 28.29 10.08 45.82
CA SER A 1093 27.35 11.04 45.24
C SER A 1093 27.98 12.41 44.95
N GLU A 1094 29.09 12.76 45.61
CA GLU A 1094 29.79 14.04 45.34
C GLU A 1094 30.57 14.00 44.01
N THR A 1095 30.85 12.81 43.49
CA THR A 1095 31.68 12.59 42.30
C THR A 1095 30.87 12.31 41.04
N THR A 1096 29.55 12.22 41.12
CA THR A 1096 28.65 11.92 39.99
C THR A 1096 28.68 13.00 38.89
N GLY A 1097 29.16 14.21 39.21
CA GLY A 1097 29.35 15.31 38.25
C GLY A 1097 30.75 15.40 37.62
N GLN A 1098 31.74 14.62 38.08
CA GLN A 1098 33.11 14.64 37.57
C GLN A 1098 33.17 14.21 36.10
N GLN A 1099 34.30 14.46 35.43
CA GLN A 1099 34.51 14.12 34.02
C GLN A 1099 35.70 13.18 33.84
N VAL A 1100 35.55 12.20 32.94
CA VAL A 1100 36.65 11.39 32.41
C VAL A 1100 36.59 11.44 30.89
N THR A 1101 37.75 11.56 30.23
CA THR A 1101 37.81 11.78 28.78
C THR A 1101 38.53 10.63 28.09
N PHE A 1102 37.87 10.06 27.09
CA PHE A 1102 38.42 9.03 26.22
C PHE A 1102 38.68 9.59 24.81
N THR A 1103 39.61 9.00 24.10
CA THR A 1103 39.93 9.26 22.69
C THR A 1103 40.13 7.94 21.96
N LYS A 1104 40.11 7.96 20.62
CA LYS A 1104 40.43 6.79 19.77
C LYS A 1104 39.62 5.53 20.12
N PHE A 1105 38.31 5.67 20.35
CA PHE A 1105 37.42 4.52 20.49
C PHE A 1105 37.22 3.86 19.11
N THR A 1106 38.04 2.85 18.81
CA THR A 1106 38.07 2.13 17.53
C THR A 1106 37.52 0.71 17.67
N LEU A 1107 36.87 0.23 16.62
CA LEU A 1107 36.48 -1.17 16.45
C LEU A 1107 37.15 -1.71 15.18
N GLU A 1108 37.84 -2.85 15.31
CA GLU A 1108 38.59 -3.52 14.24
C GLU A 1108 38.03 -4.94 14.03
N GLY A 1109 38.19 -5.51 12.83
CA GLY A 1109 37.77 -6.89 12.51
C GLY A 1109 36.25 -7.11 12.34
N GLN A 1110 35.43 -6.06 12.45
CA GLN A 1110 34.00 -6.15 12.18
C GLN A 1110 33.66 -5.76 10.75
N LYS A 1111 32.82 -6.55 10.08
CA LYS A 1111 32.05 -6.05 8.92
C LYS A 1111 31.16 -4.92 9.45
N ASN A 1112 31.52 -3.67 9.15
CA ASN A 1112 30.61 -2.56 9.32
C ASN A 1112 29.45 -2.78 8.35
N LEU A 1113 28.22 -2.74 8.86
CA LEU A 1113 27.04 -2.37 8.08
C LEU A 1113 27.39 -1.03 7.41
N ILE A 1114 27.55 -1.02 6.09
CA ILE A 1114 28.37 -0.01 5.39
C ILE A 1114 27.87 1.41 5.69
N TRP A 1115 28.77 2.31 6.09
CA TRP A 1115 28.45 3.71 6.36
C TRP A 1115 28.15 4.48 5.06
#